data_AF-A0A3A4VAH2-F1
#
_entry.id   AF-A0A3A4VAH2-F1
#
_cell.length_a   1.000
_cell.length_b   1.000
_cell.length_c   1.000
_cell.angle_alpha   90.00
_cell.angle_beta   90.00
_cell.angle_gamma   90.00
#
_symmetry.space_group_name_H-M   'P 1'
#
loop_
_entity.id
_entity.type
_entity.pdbx_description
1 polymer ?
#
loop_
_entity_poly.entity_id
_entity_poly.type
_entity_poly.pdbx_seq_one_letter_code
_entity_poly.pdbx_strand_id
1 'polypeptide(L)'
;MIFGVMFTFATPARAQTLESLQAQIQALLAQIAALQGGGSQQTGGLVCATFTRNHSMGNSGGEVMAIQKFLNSVDGTQLATTGAGSPGNETSYFGSITKAAVVKFQNKFAADILAPVGLSAGTGYWGPSSRAKANSLCAGGGVVTPGPGVPITGNGLKVMLAADSPVNVALVAGQAIGELGKFTFSNPTGSTINVTNLAFMRIGVSNDATLEAVYLYEGAARLTDSAGVSNSAFSFNDSAGLFSLAPGQSRSISVRSDIDTGTSGQQVGVQLNSVAASGALDTTVVLPITGGIQTVSAATLATADFGGTTLPSATAVAPQDDYVVWQNTVTIGTRAVDLQSFQLRNIGSIDNDDIKNLQLFVDGVQVGNTLAQLNSGEASLYWDLTGAPKRLETGGRVIKVVGDIVGGSNSTFQFSLRRAGDARFVDTDLNQPILATAAGSAFSARSATSATIDVGTVSVVKAANSLSSAVAPGISNVKWATFEMRAAGEDVKVESLNVNANTSADRGLDNGKVFFNGVQVGSTKDLTDATDIEFTFGSSMILKAGEVGIVDIYADAKSTTGAAFVSGETAAITLDDGSSNGLGQVSLTSLNIPSSDLAANTVTLTSAALTASKASGYGDQTMIAGTSNAKLGSFTLSASATEGVNVNTIVVTLSTDEAATITDMRLVDNATGTQIGTTKPTLGATNTYSVNFNIPASGSKTIDIVGNIKSGSNAGTWTAVITSGSGNTGGTGLTTGNAITVGTDLTLQTITVGTGTFTTAVGAGNPDSLNVVAGTSDVQAGSFTFTTQNSSFKVEELKVLIPADAATSVASVKLRYKNSLGATEEKTGSLTLSSGAQQTHATATFTGLDFFIPADDSGDVDVLVNIPTLSSGASSGKTISVLIDNGVTDGFRAVDSSGTATTTLDGADLDGSATAGSGDFVVRGSIPTLSSTPITDALVAGSDQVIGRFTVSANSGGSMGWRKAVFAINKTAAVTLDATTTVKLYRMPANVSVAGSFSTTTGSQANQSQMFTTTATSGDIIFIADSEQQLAAGASQLYELRTTVGGLAAGSNLSVRIANPNTTSATSTTFANMNAGGAGNATNTFVWTDRSATSHSATTADWTNDYLVKSLPLPIGNRNVAF
;
A
#
# COMPACT_ATOMS: atom_id res chain seq x y z
N MET A 1 -75.62 -85.20 3.20
CA MET A 1 -76.14 -83.90 2.75
C MET A 1 -74.97 -83.08 2.21
N ILE A 2 -75.03 -82.76 0.90
CA ILE A 2 -74.52 -81.55 0.20
C ILE A 2 -73.02 -81.23 0.43
N PHE A 3 -72.06 -81.66 -0.42
CA PHE A 3 -71.63 -81.16 -1.75
C PHE A 3 -71.14 -79.69 -1.79
N GLY A 4 -69.88 -79.47 -2.18
CA GLY A 4 -69.33 -78.15 -2.50
C GLY A 4 -67.80 -78.10 -2.62
N VAL A 5 -67.26 -78.56 -3.75
CA VAL A 5 -65.85 -78.41 -4.15
C VAL A 5 -65.68 -77.02 -4.79
N MET A 6 -64.72 -76.21 -4.32
CA MET A 6 -64.28 -74.98 -4.98
C MET A 6 -62.75 -74.96 -5.08
N PHE A 7 -62.27 -74.94 -6.32
CA PHE A 7 -60.88 -74.72 -6.72
C PHE A 7 -60.48 -73.26 -6.46
N THR A 8 -59.28 -73.03 -5.91
CA THR A 8 -58.62 -71.71 -5.93
C THR A 8 -57.45 -71.75 -6.90
N PHE A 9 -57.44 -70.77 -7.80
CA PHE A 9 -56.55 -70.66 -8.95
C PHE A 9 -55.17 -70.14 -8.53
N ALA A 10 -54.12 -70.71 -9.12
CA ALA A 10 -52.78 -70.14 -9.11
C ALA A 10 -52.78 -68.80 -9.88
N THR A 11 -52.28 -67.74 -9.25
CA THR A 11 -52.05 -66.45 -9.91
C THR A 11 -50.86 -66.55 -10.87
N PRO A 12 -51.00 -66.14 -12.15
CA PRO A 12 -49.89 -66.17 -13.10
C PRO A 12 -48.83 -65.11 -12.78
N ALA A 13 -47.55 -65.48 -13.01
CA ALA A 13 -46.43 -64.56 -12.99
C ALA A 13 -46.69 -63.39 -13.94
N ARG A 14 -46.63 -62.15 -13.42
CA ARG A 14 -46.72 -60.96 -14.26
C ARG A 14 -45.51 -60.90 -15.19
N ALA A 15 -45.75 -61.05 -16.48
CA ALA A 15 -44.84 -60.64 -17.52
C ALA A 15 -44.55 -59.13 -17.35
N GLN A 16 -43.27 -58.75 -17.31
CA GLN A 16 -42.86 -57.35 -17.40
C GLN A 16 -43.42 -56.76 -18.70
N THR A 17 -44.19 -55.69 -18.60
CA THR A 17 -44.73 -54.97 -19.76
C THR A 17 -43.61 -54.22 -20.48
N LEU A 18 -43.77 -53.96 -21.78
CA LEU A 18 -42.82 -53.20 -22.58
C LEU A 18 -42.49 -51.82 -21.96
N GLU A 19 -43.47 -51.20 -21.29
CA GLU A 19 -43.29 -49.96 -20.52
C GLU A 19 -42.40 -50.13 -19.28
N SER A 20 -42.48 -51.28 -18.58
CA SER A 20 -41.60 -51.56 -17.44
C SER A 20 -40.15 -51.82 -17.87
N LEU A 21 -39.92 -52.39 -19.06
CA LEU A 21 -38.58 -52.50 -19.65
C LEU A 21 -38.08 -51.15 -20.18
N GLN A 22 -38.92 -50.31 -20.78
CA GLN A 22 -38.52 -48.96 -21.21
C GLN A 22 -38.19 -48.05 -20.03
N ALA A 23 -38.92 -48.16 -18.91
CA ALA A 23 -38.60 -47.47 -17.66
C ALA A 23 -37.28 -47.96 -17.04
N GLN A 24 -36.99 -49.27 -17.11
CA GLN A 24 -35.70 -49.82 -16.69
C GLN A 24 -34.55 -49.38 -17.62
N ILE A 25 -34.78 -49.32 -18.94
CA ILE A 25 -33.78 -48.84 -19.91
C ILE A 25 -33.50 -47.34 -19.70
N GLN A 26 -34.51 -46.52 -19.43
CA GLN A 26 -34.31 -45.10 -19.07
C GLN A 26 -33.60 -44.93 -17.72
N ALA A 27 -33.89 -45.77 -16.73
CA ALA A 27 -33.18 -45.76 -15.44
C ALA A 27 -31.71 -46.22 -15.59
N LEU A 28 -31.45 -47.22 -16.43
CA LEU A 28 -30.10 -47.69 -16.78
C LEU A 28 -29.34 -46.67 -17.63
N LEU A 29 -30.00 -45.97 -18.55
CA LEU A 29 -29.39 -44.87 -19.33
C LEU A 29 -29.09 -43.65 -18.45
N ALA A 30 -29.94 -43.33 -17.47
CA ALA A 30 -29.66 -42.31 -16.46
C ALA A 30 -28.49 -42.73 -15.54
N GLN A 31 -28.38 -44.01 -15.16
CA GLN A 31 -27.23 -44.54 -14.43
C GLN A 31 -25.94 -44.54 -15.28
N ILE A 32 -26.01 -44.84 -16.57
CA ILE A 32 -24.86 -44.79 -17.48
C ILE A 32 -24.43 -43.34 -17.74
N ALA A 33 -25.37 -42.40 -17.87
CA ALA A 33 -25.07 -40.97 -17.97
C ALA A 33 -24.42 -40.44 -16.67
N ALA A 34 -24.86 -40.92 -15.50
CA ALA A 34 -24.23 -40.62 -14.22
C ALA A 34 -22.83 -41.27 -14.07
N LEU A 35 -22.56 -42.39 -14.74
CA LEU A 35 -21.26 -43.08 -14.73
C LEU A 35 -20.28 -42.59 -15.81
N GLN A 36 -20.76 -41.88 -16.84
CA GLN A 36 -19.92 -41.37 -17.94
C GLN A 36 -19.55 -39.88 -17.82
N GLY A 37 -20.16 -39.14 -16.89
CA GLY A 37 -19.84 -37.73 -16.60
C GLY A 37 -18.96 -37.56 -15.36
N GLY A 38 -17.70 -38.03 -15.37
CA GLY A 38 -16.84 -37.94 -14.19
C GLY A 38 -15.38 -38.32 -14.40
N GLY A 39 -14.74 -37.80 -15.45
CA GLY A 39 -13.28 -37.82 -15.55
C GLY A 39 -12.67 -36.81 -14.58
N SER A 40 -11.77 -37.30 -13.71
CA SER A 40 -10.88 -36.57 -12.79
C SER A 40 -11.48 -35.97 -11.52
N GLN A 41 -11.40 -36.70 -10.40
CA GLN A 41 -10.45 -36.44 -9.32
C GLN A 41 -10.69 -37.47 -8.20
N GLN A 42 -9.57 -37.92 -7.66
CA GLN A 42 -9.39 -39.01 -6.71
C GLN A 42 -10.17 -38.79 -5.41
N THR A 43 -10.95 -39.79 -5.03
CA THR A 43 -11.55 -39.97 -3.70
C THR A 43 -10.46 -40.09 -2.63
N GLY A 44 -10.09 -38.96 -2.03
CA GLY A 44 -9.29 -38.89 -0.80
C GLY A 44 -9.91 -37.86 0.13
N GLY A 45 -10.14 -38.23 1.39
CA GLY A 45 -10.69 -37.32 2.40
C GLY A 45 -9.81 -36.08 2.63
N LEU A 46 -10.33 -35.11 3.39
CA LEU A 46 -9.59 -33.91 3.79
C LEU A 46 -8.22 -34.28 4.37
N VAL A 47 -7.15 -33.70 3.81
CA VAL A 47 -5.79 -33.90 4.31
C VAL A 47 -5.57 -32.94 5.47
N CYS A 48 -5.73 -33.47 6.68
CA CYS A 48 -5.80 -32.67 7.88
C CYS A 48 -4.49 -32.61 8.67
N ALA A 49 -4.27 -31.46 9.28
CA ALA A 49 -3.22 -31.19 10.25
C ALA A 49 -3.78 -30.21 11.30
N THR A 50 -3.11 -30.09 12.44
CA THR A 50 -3.41 -29.03 13.39
C THR A 50 -2.67 -27.76 12.96
N PHE A 51 -3.42 -26.72 12.62
CA PHE A 51 -2.86 -25.43 12.22
C PHE A 51 -2.79 -24.51 13.44
N THR A 52 -1.58 -24.13 13.84
CA THR A 52 -1.33 -23.31 15.04
C THR A 52 -0.72 -21.94 14.71
N ARG A 53 -0.15 -21.76 13.52
CA ARG A 53 0.64 -20.55 13.17
C ARG A 53 0.06 -19.73 12.01
N ASN A 54 0.24 -18.41 12.10
CA ASN A 54 -0.10 -17.49 11.02
C ASN A 54 0.90 -17.64 9.86
N HIS A 55 0.42 -17.56 8.62
CA HIS A 55 1.28 -17.58 7.43
C HIS A 55 0.87 -16.57 6.36
N SER A 56 1.87 -16.01 5.67
CA SER A 56 1.69 -15.08 4.54
C SER A 56 2.65 -15.40 3.40
N MET A 57 2.45 -14.75 2.25
CA MET A 57 3.34 -14.85 1.10
C MET A 57 4.80 -14.56 1.49
N GLY A 58 5.73 -15.40 1.03
CA GLY A 58 7.16 -15.33 1.36
C GLY A 58 7.59 -16.22 2.54
N ASN A 59 6.67 -16.79 3.30
CA ASN A 59 7.02 -17.74 4.37
C ASN A 59 7.51 -19.08 3.79
N SER A 60 8.51 -19.68 4.42
CA SER A 60 8.99 -21.03 4.08
C SER A 60 9.16 -21.90 5.34
N GLY A 61 9.04 -23.22 5.18
CA GLY A 61 9.08 -24.17 6.30
C GLY A 61 7.83 -24.11 7.18
N GLY A 62 7.84 -24.84 8.31
CA GLY A 62 6.70 -24.87 9.25
C GLY A 62 5.44 -25.54 8.69
N GLU A 63 4.26 -24.99 8.98
CA GLU A 63 2.96 -25.55 8.61
C GLU A 63 2.58 -25.31 7.14
N VAL A 64 3.41 -24.60 6.35
CA VAL A 64 3.10 -24.21 4.97
C VAL A 64 2.79 -25.42 4.08
N MET A 65 3.59 -26.49 4.14
CA MET A 65 3.33 -27.70 3.34
C MET A 65 2.01 -28.38 3.76
N ALA A 66 1.66 -28.34 5.04
CA ALA A 66 0.39 -28.87 5.53
C ALA A 66 -0.80 -28.02 5.05
N ILE A 67 -0.64 -26.70 4.99
CA ILE A 67 -1.64 -25.79 4.42
C ILE A 67 -1.86 -26.09 2.94
N GLN A 68 -0.79 -26.32 2.16
CA GLN A 68 -0.91 -26.68 0.74
C GLN A 68 -1.64 -28.01 0.53
N LYS A 69 -1.31 -29.04 1.33
CA LYS A 69 -1.98 -30.34 1.28
C LYS A 69 -3.47 -30.24 1.63
N PHE A 70 -3.80 -29.48 2.67
CA PHE A 70 -5.18 -29.23 3.07
C PHE A 70 -5.97 -28.52 1.95
N LEU A 71 -5.43 -27.44 1.39
CA LEU A 71 -6.08 -26.68 0.31
C LEU A 71 -6.23 -27.49 -0.98
N ASN A 72 -5.30 -28.40 -1.28
CA ASN A 72 -5.42 -29.36 -2.39
C ASN A 72 -6.52 -30.42 -2.16
N SER A 73 -6.88 -30.69 -0.90
CA SER A 73 -7.95 -31.61 -0.53
C SER A 73 -9.34 -30.96 -0.38
N VAL A 74 -9.39 -29.62 -0.31
CA VAL A 74 -10.64 -28.86 -0.25
C VAL A 74 -11.08 -28.54 -1.67
N ASP A 75 -12.30 -28.98 -2.01
CA ASP A 75 -12.90 -28.75 -3.33
C ASP A 75 -12.91 -27.25 -3.69
N GLY A 76 -12.53 -26.94 -4.93
CA GLY A 76 -12.47 -25.57 -5.44
C GLY A 76 -11.30 -24.71 -4.93
N THR A 77 -10.41 -25.21 -4.08
CA THR A 77 -9.27 -24.44 -3.54
C THR A 77 -7.90 -24.96 -3.96
N GLN A 78 -7.84 -25.91 -4.91
CA GLN A 78 -6.60 -26.49 -5.41
C GLN A 78 -5.59 -25.43 -5.86
N LEU A 79 -4.33 -25.65 -5.48
CA LEU A 79 -3.21 -24.76 -5.81
C LEU A 79 -2.86 -24.83 -7.29
N ALA A 80 -2.56 -26.03 -7.80
CA ALA A 80 -2.20 -26.27 -9.19
C ALA A 80 -2.61 -27.68 -9.63
N THR A 81 -2.83 -27.88 -10.93
CA THR A 81 -3.17 -29.19 -11.51
C THR A 81 -1.93 -30.05 -11.80
N THR A 82 -0.79 -29.43 -12.12
CA THR A 82 0.52 -30.08 -12.33
C THR A 82 1.65 -29.20 -11.79
N GLY A 83 2.83 -29.78 -11.55
CA GLY A 83 4.01 -29.05 -11.09
C GLY A 83 4.00 -28.69 -9.60
N ALA A 84 4.87 -27.78 -9.19
CA ALA A 84 5.04 -27.39 -7.78
C ALA A 84 3.74 -26.83 -7.19
N GLY A 85 3.28 -27.43 -6.09
CA GLY A 85 2.01 -27.12 -5.43
C GLY A 85 0.82 -27.99 -5.87
N SER A 86 0.95 -28.85 -6.89
CA SER A 86 -0.10 -29.83 -7.22
C SER A 86 -0.17 -30.97 -6.20
N PRO A 87 -1.28 -31.74 -6.12
CA PRO A 87 -1.39 -32.89 -5.21
C PRO A 87 -0.18 -33.84 -5.34
N GLY A 88 0.52 -34.08 -4.24
CA GLY A 88 1.74 -34.91 -4.19
C GLY A 88 3.03 -34.20 -4.61
N ASN A 89 2.95 -32.94 -5.03
CA ASN A 89 4.08 -32.06 -5.33
C ASN A 89 4.03 -30.76 -4.50
N GLU A 90 3.41 -30.79 -3.31
CA GLU A 90 3.37 -29.63 -2.41
C GLU A 90 4.78 -29.21 -1.99
N THR A 91 4.95 -27.90 -1.80
CA THR A 91 6.21 -27.30 -1.38
C THR A 91 6.11 -26.78 0.04
N SER A 92 7.25 -26.47 0.64
CA SER A 92 7.31 -25.75 1.92
C SER A 92 7.36 -24.23 1.74
N TYR A 93 7.04 -23.66 0.58
CA TYR A 93 7.10 -22.22 0.31
C TYR A 93 5.72 -21.63 0.02
N PHE A 94 5.34 -20.59 0.75
CA PHE A 94 4.07 -19.88 0.60
C PHE A 94 4.22 -18.84 -0.51
N GLY A 95 4.08 -19.28 -1.76
CA GLY A 95 4.18 -18.44 -2.95
C GLY A 95 2.85 -17.81 -3.38
N SER A 96 2.83 -17.22 -4.58
CA SER A 96 1.63 -16.62 -5.19
C SER A 96 0.51 -17.63 -5.39
N ILE A 97 0.84 -18.88 -5.72
CA ILE A 97 -0.13 -19.96 -5.94
C ILE A 97 -0.81 -20.36 -4.62
N THR A 98 -0.06 -20.49 -3.53
CA THR A 98 -0.61 -20.76 -2.19
C THR A 98 -1.49 -19.60 -1.71
N LYS A 99 -1.06 -18.35 -1.93
CA LYS A 99 -1.86 -17.16 -1.62
C LYS A 99 -3.20 -17.19 -2.36
N ALA A 100 -3.21 -17.52 -3.66
CA ALA A 100 -4.44 -17.63 -4.44
C ALA A 100 -5.38 -18.73 -3.93
N ALA A 101 -4.84 -19.89 -3.54
CA ALA A 101 -5.62 -20.97 -2.93
C ALA A 101 -6.23 -20.55 -1.58
N VAL A 102 -5.49 -19.80 -0.76
CA VAL A 102 -6.00 -19.24 0.51
C VAL A 102 -7.13 -18.25 0.26
N VAL A 103 -7.03 -17.38 -0.76
CA VAL A 103 -8.13 -16.47 -1.14
C VAL A 103 -9.38 -17.26 -1.55
N LYS A 104 -9.23 -18.32 -2.34
CA LYS A 104 -10.35 -19.19 -2.73
C LYS A 104 -11.01 -19.84 -1.50
N PHE A 105 -10.21 -20.34 -0.56
CA PHE A 105 -10.69 -20.91 0.70
C PHE A 105 -11.43 -19.89 1.56
N GLN A 106 -10.88 -18.68 1.70
CA GLN A 106 -11.48 -17.57 2.45
C GLN A 106 -12.83 -17.14 1.86
N ASN A 107 -12.90 -17.00 0.53
CA ASN A 107 -14.14 -16.66 -0.14
C ASN A 107 -15.19 -17.79 -0.07
N LYS A 108 -14.75 -19.06 -0.14
CA LYS A 108 -15.64 -20.24 -0.01
C LYS A 108 -16.31 -20.30 1.36
N PHE A 109 -15.62 -19.89 2.42
CA PHE A 109 -16.14 -19.85 3.79
C PHE A 109 -16.27 -18.42 4.32
N ALA A 110 -16.73 -17.49 3.48
CA ALA A 110 -16.78 -16.06 3.79
C ALA A 110 -17.55 -15.72 5.06
N ALA A 111 -18.66 -16.43 5.35
CA ALA A 111 -19.46 -16.22 6.56
C ALA A 111 -18.68 -16.52 7.86
N ASP A 112 -17.76 -17.48 7.83
CA ASP A 112 -17.01 -17.92 9.02
C ASP A 112 -15.62 -17.26 9.10
N ILE A 113 -15.04 -16.88 7.96
CA ILE A 113 -13.66 -16.38 7.88
C ILE A 113 -13.60 -14.86 7.70
N LEU A 114 -14.50 -14.28 6.89
CA LEU A 114 -14.42 -12.88 6.45
C LEU A 114 -15.41 -11.97 7.19
N ALA A 115 -16.67 -12.39 7.34
CA ALA A 115 -17.71 -11.60 8.00
C ALA A 115 -17.37 -11.25 9.47
N PRO A 116 -16.81 -12.16 10.31
CA PRO A 116 -16.49 -11.86 11.70
C PRO A 116 -15.36 -10.84 11.87
N VAL A 117 -14.59 -10.58 10.81
CA VAL A 117 -13.47 -9.63 10.81
C VAL A 117 -13.70 -8.43 9.88
N GLY A 118 -14.95 -8.24 9.41
CA GLY A 118 -15.35 -7.08 8.60
C GLY A 118 -14.78 -7.05 7.18
N LEU A 119 -14.38 -8.18 6.61
CA LEU A 119 -13.82 -8.26 5.26
C LEU A 119 -14.86 -8.77 4.26
N SER A 120 -14.85 -8.22 3.04
CA SER A 120 -15.74 -8.62 1.94
C SER A 120 -15.05 -9.49 0.89
N ALA A 121 -13.73 -9.64 0.96
CA ALA A 121 -12.93 -10.47 0.05
C ALA A 121 -11.69 -11.06 0.74
N GLY A 122 -11.27 -12.25 0.30
CA GLY A 122 -10.09 -12.95 0.79
C GLY A 122 -8.80 -12.18 0.53
N THR A 123 -7.92 -12.16 1.54
CA THR A 123 -6.65 -11.41 1.54
C THR A 123 -5.45 -12.29 1.18
N GLY A 124 -5.62 -13.61 1.23
CA GLY A 124 -4.55 -14.60 1.03
C GLY A 124 -3.62 -14.75 2.24
N TYR A 125 -4.00 -14.15 3.38
CA TYR A 125 -3.33 -14.33 4.67
C TYR A 125 -3.94 -15.50 5.45
N TRP A 126 -3.12 -16.46 5.86
CA TRP A 126 -3.54 -17.59 6.69
C TRP A 126 -3.57 -17.19 8.17
N GLY A 127 -4.61 -16.44 8.55
CA GLY A 127 -4.80 -15.88 9.89
C GLY A 127 -5.65 -16.73 10.85
N PRO A 128 -5.98 -16.21 12.06
CA PRO A 128 -6.73 -16.93 13.09
C PRO A 128 -8.07 -17.51 12.61
N SER A 129 -8.86 -16.75 11.85
CA SER A 129 -10.16 -17.23 11.34
C SER A 129 -10.02 -18.33 10.29
N SER A 130 -9.02 -18.23 9.38
CA SER A 130 -8.70 -19.30 8.43
C SER A 130 -8.26 -20.58 9.15
N ARG A 131 -7.44 -20.46 10.20
CA ARG A 131 -7.02 -21.60 11.04
C ARG A 131 -8.19 -22.20 11.81
N ALA A 132 -9.03 -21.37 12.42
CA ALA A 132 -10.18 -21.83 13.17
C ALA A 132 -11.12 -22.64 12.27
N LYS A 133 -11.40 -22.14 11.05
CA LYS A 133 -12.21 -22.86 10.08
C LYS A 133 -11.52 -24.13 9.58
N ALA A 134 -10.23 -24.09 9.25
CA ALA A 134 -9.49 -25.27 8.80
C ALA A 134 -9.39 -26.36 9.87
N ASN A 135 -9.09 -25.97 11.12
CA ASN A 135 -9.09 -26.87 12.27
C ASN A 135 -10.50 -27.40 12.57
N SER A 136 -11.55 -26.59 12.40
CA SER A 136 -12.94 -27.03 12.53
C SER A 136 -13.34 -28.03 11.44
N LEU A 137 -12.94 -27.82 10.19
CA LEU A 137 -13.15 -28.78 9.09
C LEU A 137 -12.38 -30.08 9.35
N CYS A 138 -11.21 -29.99 9.97
CA CYS A 138 -10.41 -31.14 10.37
C CYS A 138 -10.90 -31.83 11.65
N ALA A 139 -11.54 -31.09 12.56
CA ALA A 139 -12.22 -31.64 13.73
C ALA A 139 -13.60 -32.24 13.37
N GLY A 140 -14.24 -31.74 12.32
CA GLY A 140 -15.45 -32.30 11.71
C GLY A 140 -15.22 -33.62 10.98
N GLY A 141 -13.95 -34.02 10.77
CA GLY A 141 -13.55 -35.39 10.42
C GLY A 141 -13.56 -36.37 11.61
N GLY A 142 -13.91 -35.88 12.80
CA GLY A 142 -14.03 -36.63 14.06
C GLY A 142 -15.48 -36.97 14.43
N VAL A 143 -16.40 -37.02 13.47
CA VAL A 143 -17.51 -37.97 13.60
C VAL A 143 -17.09 -39.17 12.78
N VAL A 144 -16.86 -40.29 13.45
CA VAL A 144 -17.11 -41.59 12.85
C VAL A 144 -18.60 -41.65 12.47
N THR A 145 -19.00 -40.97 11.40
CA THR A 145 -19.89 -41.65 10.49
C THR A 145 -19.11 -42.90 10.08
N PRO A 146 -19.71 -44.09 10.13
CA PRO A 146 -19.11 -45.23 9.47
C PRO A 146 -18.68 -44.73 8.08
N GLY A 147 -17.55 -45.20 7.56
CA GLY A 147 -17.31 -45.04 6.12
C GLY A 147 -18.55 -45.51 5.34
N PRO A 148 -18.61 -45.42 4.01
CA PRO A 148 -19.52 -46.28 3.28
C PRO A 148 -19.24 -47.70 3.77
N GLY A 149 -20.09 -48.15 4.71
CA GLY A 149 -20.03 -49.47 5.23
C GLY A 149 -20.19 -50.32 4.00
N VAL A 150 -19.52 -51.45 3.98
CA VAL A 150 -20.10 -52.61 3.30
C VAL A 150 -21.61 -52.53 3.53
N PRO A 151 -22.46 -52.44 2.49
CA PRO A 151 -23.89 -52.24 2.69
C PRO A 151 -24.34 -53.22 3.76
N ILE A 152 -24.81 -52.70 4.89
CA ILE A 152 -25.22 -53.53 6.02
C ILE A 152 -26.55 -54.13 5.57
N THR A 153 -26.48 -55.25 4.86
CA THR A 153 -27.66 -55.97 4.35
C THR A 153 -28.20 -56.85 5.46
N GLY A 154 -29.50 -56.78 5.73
CA GLY A 154 -30.14 -57.55 6.79
C GLY A 154 -31.60 -57.17 6.96
N ASN A 155 -32.38 -58.06 7.54
CA ASN A 155 -33.84 -57.92 7.68
C ASN A 155 -34.26 -57.57 9.12
N GLY A 156 -33.31 -57.36 10.03
CA GLY A 156 -33.58 -57.08 11.45
C GLY A 156 -32.39 -56.46 12.18
N LEU A 157 -32.54 -56.22 13.48
CA LEU A 157 -31.47 -55.69 14.34
C LEU A 157 -30.29 -56.68 14.38
N LYS A 158 -29.09 -56.20 14.06
CA LYS A 158 -27.84 -56.96 14.23
C LYS A 158 -27.17 -56.58 15.54
N VAL A 159 -26.62 -57.57 16.24
CA VAL A 159 -25.83 -57.37 17.47
C VAL A 159 -24.61 -58.28 17.42
N MET A 160 -23.45 -57.74 17.76
CA MET A 160 -22.20 -58.49 17.91
C MET A 160 -21.37 -57.96 19.07
N LEU A 161 -20.39 -58.74 19.52
CA LEU A 161 -19.37 -58.21 20.43
C LEU A 161 -18.56 -57.14 19.68
N ALA A 162 -18.37 -55.98 20.30
CA ALA A 162 -17.56 -54.92 19.72
C ALA A 162 -16.09 -55.38 19.65
N ALA A 163 -15.39 -55.01 18.58
CA ALA A 163 -14.00 -55.41 18.38
C ALA A 163 -13.05 -54.89 19.47
N ASP A 164 -13.43 -53.80 20.14
CA ASP A 164 -12.73 -53.18 21.26
C ASP A 164 -13.34 -53.54 22.64
N SER A 165 -14.18 -54.59 22.72
CA SER A 165 -14.68 -55.09 23.99
C SER A 165 -13.53 -55.58 24.89
N PRO A 166 -13.54 -55.29 26.20
CA PRO A 166 -12.43 -55.60 27.09
C PRO A 166 -12.21 -57.11 27.23
N VAL A 167 -10.95 -57.55 27.15
CA VAL A 167 -10.52 -58.93 27.41
C VAL A 167 -9.17 -58.92 28.14
N ASN A 168 -9.06 -59.69 29.23
CA ASN A 168 -7.85 -59.77 30.06
C ASN A 168 -7.36 -58.41 30.60
N VAL A 169 -8.27 -57.44 30.76
CA VAL A 169 -7.97 -56.16 31.40
C VAL A 169 -8.06 -56.33 32.92
N ALA A 170 -7.18 -55.66 33.66
CA ALA A 170 -7.24 -55.62 35.11
C ALA A 170 -8.26 -54.57 35.58
N LEU A 171 -9.17 -54.97 36.45
CA LEU A 171 -10.01 -54.08 37.25
C LEU A 171 -9.39 -53.94 38.64
N VAL A 172 -9.71 -52.87 39.36
CA VAL A 172 -9.28 -52.62 40.73
C VAL A 172 -10.47 -52.76 41.67
N ALA A 173 -10.31 -53.47 42.78
CA ALA A 173 -11.35 -53.57 43.80
C ALA A 173 -11.71 -52.17 44.37
N GLY A 174 -13.00 -51.85 44.45
CA GLY A 174 -13.49 -50.52 44.85
C GLY A 174 -13.54 -49.47 43.74
N GLN A 175 -13.21 -49.81 42.49
CA GLN A 175 -13.31 -48.88 41.36
C GLN A 175 -14.75 -48.68 40.90
N ALA A 176 -15.03 -47.54 40.27
CA ALA A 176 -16.30 -47.32 39.60
C ALA A 176 -16.30 -47.83 38.17
N ILE A 177 -17.48 -48.19 37.67
CA ILE A 177 -17.82 -48.38 36.25
C ILE A 177 -16.74 -49.11 35.42
N GLY A 178 -16.16 -50.17 35.98
CA GLY A 178 -15.26 -51.08 35.26
C GLY A 178 -15.95 -51.70 34.06
N GLU A 179 -15.33 -51.65 32.89
CA GLU A 179 -15.93 -52.16 31.67
C GLU A 179 -15.83 -53.69 31.59
N LEU A 180 -17.00 -54.35 31.52
CA LEU A 180 -17.12 -55.80 31.54
C LEU A 180 -17.29 -56.39 30.14
N GLY A 181 -17.86 -55.61 29.22
CA GLY A 181 -18.11 -56.02 27.85
C GLY A 181 -18.70 -54.88 27.03
N LYS A 182 -18.49 -54.91 25.71
CA LYS A 182 -19.02 -53.91 24.77
C LYS A 182 -19.64 -54.58 23.56
N PHE A 183 -20.82 -54.13 23.17
CA PHE A 183 -21.63 -54.76 22.12
C PHE A 183 -22.05 -53.73 21.07
N THR A 184 -21.85 -54.05 19.80
CA THR A 184 -22.24 -53.19 18.67
C THR A 184 -23.60 -53.63 18.14
N PHE A 185 -24.55 -52.70 18.13
CA PHE A 185 -25.90 -52.85 17.60
C PHE A 185 -26.01 -52.09 16.28
N SER A 186 -26.55 -52.71 15.23
CA SER A 186 -26.66 -52.10 13.90
C SER A 186 -28.06 -52.31 13.32
N ASN A 187 -28.62 -51.26 12.72
CA ASN A 187 -29.92 -51.30 12.05
C ASN A 187 -29.75 -51.28 10.52
N PRO A 188 -29.78 -52.45 9.84
CA PRO A 188 -29.74 -52.53 8.38
C PRO A 188 -31.08 -52.21 7.68
N THR A 189 -32.15 -51.97 8.45
CA THR A 189 -33.51 -51.82 7.90
C THR A 189 -33.84 -50.37 7.52
N GLY A 190 -34.95 -50.17 6.80
CA GLY A 190 -35.42 -48.85 6.36
C GLY A 190 -36.25 -48.07 7.40
N SER A 191 -36.40 -48.56 8.62
CA SER A 191 -37.17 -47.89 9.69
C SER A 191 -36.41 -47.90 11.01
N THR A 192 -36.68 -46.93 11.88
CA THR A 192 -36.04 -46.85 13.21
C THR A 192 -36.38 -48.07 14.06
N ILE A 193 -35.37 -48.67 14.69
CA ILE A 193 -35.52 -49.75 15.65
C ILE A 193 -35.22 -49.21 17.05
N ASN A 194 -36.16 -49.39 17.99
CA ASN A 194 -35.99 -49.05 19.40
C ASN A 194 -35.66 -50.32 20.18
N VAL A 195 -34.51 -50.38 20.83
CA VAL A 195 -34.13 -51.48 21.72
C VAL A 195 -34.75 -51.23 23.08
N THR A 196 -35.59 -52.15 23.56
CA THR A 196 -36.38 -51.97 24.78
C THR A 196 -35.91 -52.85 25.94
N ASN A 197 -35.23 -53.97 25.64
CA ASN A 197 -34.69 -54.84 26.68
C ASN A 197 -33.32 -55.41 26.29
N LEU A 198 -32.40 -55.44 27.26
CA LEU A 198 -31.16 -56.20 27.20
C LEU A 198 -31.01 -57.00 28.48
N ALA A 199 -30.88 -58.33 28.39
CA ALA A 199 -30.62 -59.20 29.53
C ALA A 199 -29.28 -59.91 29.39
N PHE A 200 -28.54 -59.96 30.49
CA PHE A 200 -27.18 -60.45 30.54
C PHE A 200 -26.99 -61.47 31.67
N MET A 201 -25.92 -62.27 31.54
CA MET A 201 -25.36 -63.07 32.63
C MET A 201 -23.93 -62.62 32.95
N ARG A 202 -23.60 -62.59 34.24
CA ARG A 202 -22.23 -62.51 34.76
C ARG A 202 -21.52 -63.84 34.47
N ILE A 203 -20.31 -63.76 33.95
CA ILE A 203 -19.43 -64.90 33.67
C ILE A 203 -18.10 -64.74 34.43
N GLY A 204 -17.31 -65.82 34.51
CA GLY A 204 -16.07 -65.87 35.29
C GLY A 204 -16.26 -66.37 36.73
N VAL A 205 -15.15 -66.59 37.43
CA VAL A 205 -15.15 -67.08 38.82
C VAL A 205 -15.20 -65.87 39.77
N SER A 206 -16.43 -65.45 40.08
CA SER A 206 -16.74 -64.34 41.00
C SER A 206 -18.05 -64.57 41.75
N ASN A 207 -18.30 -63.81 42.81
CA ASN A 207 -19.59 -63.72 43.49
C ASN A 207 -20.50 -62.65 42.83
N ASP A 208 -21.81 -62.72 43.01
CA ASP A 208 -22.74 -61.72 42.44
C ASP A 208 -22.51 -60.33 43.04
N ALA A 209 -22.13 -60.26 44.32
CA ALA A 209 -21.82 -59.02 45.03
C ALA A 209 -20.61 -58.26 44.45
N THR A 210 -19.75 -58.89 43.64
CA THR A 210 -18.59 -58.24 43.01
C THR A 210 -19.02 -57.12 42.07
N LEU A 211 -20.21 -57.26 41.47
CA LEU A 211 -20.82 -56.24 40.62
C LEU A 211 -21.89 -55.51 41.44
N GLU A 212 -21.49 -54.46 42.17
CA GLU A 212 -22.35 -53.77 43.12
C GLU A 212 -23.48 -53.01 42.42
N ALA A 213 -23.16 -52.36 41.30
CA ALA A 213 -24.10 -51.67 40.44
C ALA A 213 -23.68 -51.83 38.98
N VAL A 214 -24.58 -52.29 38.10
CA VAL A 214 -24.29 -52.49 36.67
C VAL A 214 -25.08 -51.52 35.81
N TYR A 215 -24.45 -50.94 34.80
CA TYR A 215 -25.00 -49.88 33.97
C TYR A 215 -24.77 -50.14 32.48
N LEU A 216 -25.61 -49.54 31.64
CA LEU A 216 -25.33 -49.36 30.22
C LEU A 216 -24.75 -47.97 29.95
N TYR A 217 -23.69 -47.92 29.15
CA TYR A 217 -23.04 -46.70 28.71
C TYR A 217 -22.90 -46.68 27.18
N GLU A 218 -23.03 -45.50 26.59
CA GLU A 218 -22.52 -45.22 25.25
C GLU A 218 -21.41 -44.18 25.37
N GLY A 219 -20.19 -44.58 25.00
CA GLY A 219 -19.01 -43.75 25.27
C GLY A 219 -18.83 -43.51 26.78
N ALA A 220 -18.93 -42.26 27.21
CA ALA A 220 -18.89 -41.85 28.61
C ALA A 220 -20.26 -41.42 29.18
N ALA A 221 -21.34 -41.47 28.37
CA ALA A 221 -22.70 -41.16 28.79
C ALA A 221 -23.38 -42.41 29.36
N ARG A 222 -24.02 -42.27 30.53
CA ARG A 222 -24.84 -43.34 31.10
C ARG A 222 -26.21 -43.35 30.42
N LEU A 223 -26.70 -44.54 30.07
CA LEU A 223 -28.00 -44.74 29.44
C LEU A 223 -29.09 -45.22 30.39
N THR A 224 -28.73 -45.88 31.48
CA THR A 224 -29.68 -46.50 32.42
C THR A 224 -29.31 -46.25 33.87
N ASP A 225 -30.30 -46.35 34.75
CA ASP A 225 -30.07 -46.63 36.17
C ASP A 225 -29.35 -47.99 36.37
N SER A 226 -28.83 -48.20 37.59
CA SER A 226 -28.12 -49.44 37.97
C SER A 226 -29.04 -50.64 38.04
N ALA A 227 -28.64 -51.76 37.44
CA ALA A 227 -29.18 -53.09 37.71
C ALA A 227 -28.36 -53.80 38.79
N GLY A 228 -29.03 -54.55 39.68
CA GLY A 228 -28.39 -55.48 40.60
C GLY A 228 -28.24 -56.88 39.97
N VAL A 229 -27.23 -57.63 40.39
CA VAL A 229 -26.98 -59.00 39.91
C VAL A 229 -27.56 -60.02 40.89
N SER A 230 -28.30 -61.00 40.37
CA SER A 230 -28.86 -62.09 41.17
C SER A 230 -28.86 -63.40 40.39
N ASN A 231 -28.33 -64.46 41.01
CA ASN A 231 -28.14 -65.77 40.38
C ASN A 231 -27.42 -65.64 39.03
N SER A 232 -26.35 -64.83 39.02
CA SER A 232 -25.58 -64.42 37.85
C SER A 232 -26.35 -63.63 36.78
N ALA A 233 -27.63 -63.29 36.92
CA ALA A 233 -28.41 -62.60 35.89
C ALA A 233 -28.70 -61.13 36.26
N PHE A 234 -28.82 -60.27 35.24
CA PHE A 234 -29.28 -58.89 35.35
C PHE A 234 -29.87 -58.41 34.01
N SER A 235 -30.74 -57.40 34.04
CA SER A 235 -31.36 -56.87 32.81
C SER A 235 -31.70 -55.38 32.92
N PHE A 236 -31.82 -54.76 31.75
CA PHE A 236 -32.27 -53.39 31.58
C PHE A 236 -33.54 -53.40 30.73
N ASN A 237 -34.58 -52.70 31.20
CA ASN A 237 -35.86 -52.65 30.53
C ASN A 237 -36.40 -51.22 30.52
N ASP A 238 -36.73 -50.72 29.34
CA ASP A 238 -37.43 -49.45 29.17
C ASP A 238 -38.46 -49.59 28.03
N SER A 239 -39.74 -49.44 28.38
CA SER A 239 -40.85 -49.48 27.43
C SER A 239 -40.83 -48.31 26.42
N ALA A 240 -40.20 -47.18 26.75
CA ALA A 240 -39.95 -46.08 25.84
C ALA A 240 -38.73 -46.31 24.93
N GLY A 241 -37.89 -47.30 25.28
CA GLY A 241 -36.68 -47.70 24.55
C GLY A 241 -35.40 -47.25 25.27
N LEU A 242 -34.50 -48.21 25.54
CA LEU A 242 -33.16 -47.99 26.09
C LEU A 242 -32.30 -47.12 25.17
N PHE A 243 -32.42 -47.33 23.85
CA PHE A 243 -31.87 -46.48 22.80
C PHE A 243 -32.53 -46.80 21.46
N SER A 244 -32.47 -45.85 20.53
CA SER A 244 -32.95 -46.00 19.16
C SER A 244 -31.81 -46.04 18.15
N LEU A 245 -32.06 -46.73 17.02
CA LEU A 245 -31.19 -46.83 15.86
C LEU A 245 -31.97 -46.43 14.61
N ALA A 246 -31.59 -45.31 13.99
CA ALA A 246 -32.09 -44.91 12.69
C ALA A 246 -31.65 -45.89 11.57
N PRO A 247 -32.29 -45.88 10.39
CA PRO A 247 -31.87 -46.68 9.24
C PRO A 247 -30.37 -46.52 8.92
N GLY A 248 -29.64 -47.64 8.84
CA GLY A 248 -28.20 -47.67 8.59
C GLY A 248 -27.31 -47.33 9.78
N GLN A 249 -27.86 -46.97 10.94
CA GLN A 249 -27.09 -46.57 12.12
C GLN A 249 -26.50 -47.78 12.85
N SER A 250 -25.30 -47.60 13.44
CA SER A 250 -24.74 -48.51 14.43
C SER A 250 -24.38 -47.75 15.71
N ARG A 251 -24.59 -48.37 16.88
CA ARG A 251 -24.20 -47.84 18.20
C ARG A 251 -23.49 -48.93 18.99
N SER A 252 -22.49 -48.54 19.79
CA SER A 252 -21.76 -49.48 20.64
C SER A 252 -22.07 -49.21 22.10
N ILE A 253 -22.59 -50.21 22.79
CA ILE A 253 -23.07 -50.12 24.17
C ILE A 253 -22.13 -50.91 25.07
N SER A 254 -21.54 -50.24 26.05
CA SER A 254 -20.68 -50.85 27.07
C SER A 254 -21.50 -51.21 28.30
N VAL A 255 -21.28 -52.42 28.81
CA VAL A 255 -21.76 -52.86 30.13
C VAL A 255 -20.65 -52.58 31.13
N ARG A 256 -20.94 -51.74 32.11
CA ARG A 256 -19.96 -51.30 33.11
C ARG A 256 -20.50 -51.53 34.52
N SER A 257 -19.61 -51.74 35.49
CA SER A 257 -20.04 -51.96 36.87
C SER A 257 -19.11 -51.37 37.92
N ASP A 258 -19.68 -50.88 39.00
CA ASP A 258 -18.94 -50.58 40.23
C ASP A 258 -18.50 -51.89 40.87
N ILE A 259 -17.20 -52.00 41.19
CA ILE A 259 -16.58 -53.23 41.67
C ILE A 259 -16.47 -53.17 43.19
N ASP A 260 -17.10 -54.11 43.89
CA ASP A 260 -17.09 -54.15 45.35
C ASP A 260 -15.66 -54.27 45.90
N THR A 261 -15.44 -53.73 47.09
CA THR A 261 -14.17 -53.82 47.81
C THR A 261 -13.90 -55.26 48.26
N GLY A 262 -12.63 -55.63 48.47
CA GLY A 262 -12.27 -56.97 48.95
C GLY A 262 -12.45 -58.12 47.94
N THR A 263 -12.69 -57.80 46.67
CA THR A 263 -12.91 -58.78 45.57
C THR A 263 -11.64 -59.15 44.78
N SER A 264 -10.46 -58.70 45.24
CA SER A 264 -9.18 -59.00 44.57
C SER A 264 -8.96 -60.51 44.39
N GLY A 265 -8.52 -60.92 43.20
CA GLY A 265 -8.32 -62.31 42.79
C GLY A 265 -9.52 -62.93 42.09
N GLN A 266 -10.68 -62.27 42.07
CA GLN A 266 -11.86 -62.74 41.33
C GLN A 266 -11.76 -62.42 39.83
N GLN A 267 -12.46 -63.22 39.03
CA GLN A 267 -12.57 -63.05 37.57
C GLN A 267 -14.03 -62.80 37.19
N VAL A 268 -14.27 -61.74 36.41
CA VAL A 268 -15.62 -61.29 36.06
C VAL A 268 -15.70 -60.93 34.58
N GLY A 269 -16.88 -61.03 33.99
CA GLY A 269 -17.20 -60.61 32.64
C GLY A 269 -18.70 -60.68 32.42
N VAL A 270 -19.17 -60.39 31.21
CA VAL A 270 -20.60 -60.45 30.87
C VAL A 270 -20.88 -61.20 29.57
N GLN A 271 -22.06 -61.81 29.51
CA GLN A 271 -22.61 -62.48 28.35
C GLN A 271 -24.00 -61.89 28.06
N LEU A 272 -24.27 -61.47 26.82
CA LEU A 272 -25.58 -60.99 26.40
C LEU A 272 -26.47 -62.18 26.05
N ASN A 273 -27.56 -62.37 26.80
CA ASN A 273 -28.44 -63.55 26.71
C ASN A 273 -29.72 -63.28 25.92
N SER A 274 -30.30 -62.09 26.01
CA SER A 274 -31.47 -61.72 25.21
C SER A 274 -31.52 -60.23 24.88
N VAL A 275 -32.15 -59.93 23.73
CA VAL A 275 -32.41 -58.58 23.23
C VAL A 275 -33.88 -58.51 22.83
N ALA A 276 -34.59 -57.47 23.25
CA ALA A 276 -35.91 -57.12 22.71
C ALA A 276 -35.87 -55.73 22.08
N ALA A 277 -36.54 -55.58 20.94
CA ALA A 277 -36.61 -54.35 20.19
C ALA A 277 -37.93 -54.25 19.42
N SER A 278 -38.25 -53.06 18.88
CA SER A 278 -39.46 -52.82 18.07
C SER A 278 -39.46 -53.54 16.71
N GLY A 279 -38.34 -54.12 16.28
CA GLY A 279 -38.19 -54.97 15.10
C GLY A 279 -37.56 -56.32 15.42
N ALA A 280 -37.69 -57.30 14.52
CA ALA A 280 -37.09 -58.63 14.71
C ALA A 280 -35.55 -58.56 14.74
N LEU A 281 -34.90 -59.49 15.44
CA LEU A 281 -33.46 -59.70 15.28
C LEU A 281 -33.16 -60.27 13.90
N ASP A 282 -32.03 -59.86 13.32
CA ASP A 282 -31.54 -60.43 12.08
C ASP A 282 -31.16 -61.91 12.27
N THR A 283 -31.34 -62.73 11.23
CA THR A 283 -31.04 -64.17 11.29
C THR A 283 -29.55 -64.47 11.49
N THR A 284 -28.66 -63.49 11.32
CA THR A 284 -27.23 -63.60 11.60
C THR A 284 -26.87 -63.44 13.08
N VAL A 285 -27.80 -63.01 13.95
CA VAL A 285 -27.53 -62.85 15.38
C VAL A 285 -27.70 -64.19 16.10
N VAL A 286 -26.62 -64.68 16.72
CA VAL A 286 -26.62 -65.90 17.54
C VAL A 286 -26.41 -65.50 19.00
N LEU A 287 -27.40 -65.77 19.85
CA LEU A 287 -27.34 -65.57 21.29
C LEU A 287 -27.06 -66.91 22.01
N PRO A 288 -26.35 -66.91 23.15
CA PRO A 288 -25.79 -65.72 23.80
C PRO A 288 -24.47 -65.23 23.17
N ILE A 289 -24.19 -63.92 23.26
CA ILE A 289 -22.93 -63.31 22.81
C ILE A 289 -22.03 -63.09 24.02
N THR A 290 -20.91 -63.81 24.10
CA THR A 290 -20.00 -63.83 25.26
C THR A 290 -18.92 -62.76 25.14
N GLY A 291 -18.77 -61.91 26.16
CA GLY A 291 -17.65 -60.98 26.30
C GLY A 291 -16.38 -61.63 26.86
N GLY A 292 -15.30 -60.85 26.96
CA GLY A 292 -14.07 -61.27 27.62
C GLY A 292 -14.22 -61.36 29.14
N ILE A 293 -13.26 -62.02 29.80
CA ILE A 293 -13.13 -62.05 31.26
C ILE A 293 -12.01 -61.08 31.68
N GLN A 294 -12.27 -60.32 32.75
CA GLN A 294 -11.36 -59.39 33.41
C GLN A 294 -10.96 -59.92 34.80
N THR A 295 -9.79 -59.55 35.29
CA THR A 295 -9.30 -59.94 36.64
C THR A 295 -9.36 -58.75 37.58
N VAL A 296 -9.90 -58.94 38.78
CA VAL A 296 -9.93 -57.90 39.82
C VAL A 296 -8.66 -57.97 40.65
N SER A 297 -7.98 -56.83 40.81
CA SER A 297 -6.71 -56.67 41.50
C SER A 297 -6.84 -55.70 42.69
N ALA A 298 -5.96 -55.83 43.68
CA ALA A 298 -5.86 -54.88 44.79
C ALA A 298 -4.95 -53.69 44.42
N ALA A 299 -5.47 -52.47 44.56
CA ALA A 299 -4.71 -51.23 44.50
C ALA A 299 -5.45 -50.12 45.28
N THR A 300 -4.73 -49.08 45.71
CA THR A 300 -5.35 -47.90 46.36
C THR A 300 -5.72 -46.87 45.30
N LEU A 301 -7.01 -46.55 45.17
CA LEU A 301 -7.52 -45.54 44.24
C LEU A 301 -7.51 -44.13 44.87
N ALA A 302 -7.51 -43.10 44.03
CA ALA A 302 -7.84 -41.73 44.41
C ALA A 302 -9.31 -41.60 44.85
N THR A 303 -9.65 -40.48 45.51
CA THR A 303 -11.00 -40.23 46.01
C THR A 303 -11.56 -38.92 45.46
N ALA A 304 -12.87 -38.88 45.20
CA ALA A 304 -13.63 -37.68 44.90
C ALA A 304 -14.88 -37.63 45.80
N ASP A 305 -14.96 -36.64 46.69
CA ASP A 305 -16.08 -36.48 47.63
C ASP A 305 -16.81 -35.16 47.40
N PHE A 306 -18.07 -35.22 46.95
CA PHE A 306 -18.88 -34.02 46.74
C PHE A 306 -19.36 -33.42 48.06
N GLY A 307 -19.30 -32.10 48.18
CA GLY A 307 -19.71 -31.36 49.36
C GLY A 307 -21.21 -31.47 49.66
N GLY A 308 -21.55 -31.25 50.94
CA GLY A 308 -22.94 -31.28 51.43
C GLY A 308 -23.84 -30.20 50.82
N THR A 309 -23.28 -29.08 50.36
CA THR A 309 -24.00 -27.91 49.86
C THR A 309 -23.88 -27.79 48.34
N THR A 310 -25.01 -27.61 47.68
CA THR A 310 -25.10 -27.30 46.24
C THR A 310 -25.79 -25.96 46.07
N LEU A 311 -25.24 -25.08 45.24
CA LEU A 311 -25.79 -23.78 44.90
C LEU A 311 -26.42 -23.82 43.50
N PRO A 312 -27.30 -22.87 43.14
CA PRO A 312 -27.81 -21.76 43.94
C PRO A 312 -28.80 -22.19 45.03
N SER A 313 -29.00 -21.32 46.03
CA SER A 313 -29.97 -21.52 47.13
C SER A 313 -31.24 -20.69 47.01
N ALA A 314 -31.36 -19.84 45.98
CA ALA A 314 -32.53 -18.99 45.75
C ALA A 314 -33.77 -19.82 45.39
N THR A 315 -34.95 -19.36 45.82
CA THR A 315 -36.25 -19.99 45.52
C THR A 315 -37.02 -19.30 44.39
N ALA A 316 -36.60 -18.09 44.01
CA ALA A 316 -37.13 -17.32 42.89
C ALA A 316 -35.98 -16.58 42.20
N VAL A 317 -36.02 -16.47 40.88
CA VAL A 317 -34.95 -15.87 40.06
C VAL A 317 -35.57 -15.09 38.91
N ALA A 318 -35.18 -13.82 38.77
CA ALA A 318 -35.52 -13.04 37.61
C ALA A 318 -34.79 -13.57 36.35
N PRO A 319 -35.44 -13.57 35.18
CA PRO A 319 -34.78 -13.84 33.90
C PRO A 319 -33.53 -12.98 33.73
N GLN A 320 -32.39 -13.61 33.44
CA GLN A 320 -31.08 -12.95 33.29
C GLN A 320 -30.08 -13.88 32.59
N ASP A 321 -29.05 -13.29 32.00
CA ASP A 321 -27.92 -14.00 31.40
C ASP A 321 -26.88 -14.41 32.45
N ASP A 322 -26.03 -15.40 32.12
CA ASP A 322 -24.89 -15.86 32.91
C ASP A 322 -25.24 -16.29 34.37
N TYR A 323 -26.43 -16.84 34.59
CA TYR A 323 -26.87 -17.29 35.91
C TYR A 323 -26.27 -18.64 36.30
N VAL A 324 -25.81 -18.78 37.54
CA VAL A 324 -25.33 -20.07 38.07
C VAL A 324 -26.50 -20.98 38.37
N VAL A 325 -26.70 -22.00 37.55
CA VAL A 325 -27.83 -22.94 37.67
C VAL A 325 -27.50 -24.19 38.50
N TRP A 326 -26.21 -24.51 38.69
CA TRP A 326 -25.74 -25.56 39.58
C TRP A 326 -24.27 -25.33 39.97
N GLN A 327 -23.90 -25.55 41.23
CA GLN A 327 -22.50 -25.54 41.67
C GLN A 327 -22.31 -26.42 42.91
N ASN A 328 -21.22 -27.18 42.96
CA ASN A 328 -20.80 -27.93 44.14
C ASN A 328 -19.26 -27.92 44.26
N THR A 329 -18.73 -28.13 45.46
CA THR A 329 -17.29 -28.31 45.69
C THR A 329 -17.00 -29.79 45.90
N VAL A 330 -16.17 -30.38 45.04
CA VAL A 330 -15.68 -31.77 45.17
C VAL A 330 -14.28 -31.78 45.77
N THR A 331 -14.06 -32.60 46.79
CA THR A 331 -12.75 -32.76 47.44
C THR A 331 -12.03 -33.95 46.80
N ILE A 332 -10.91 -33.68 46.14
CA ILE A 332 -10.04 -34.71 45.56
C ILE A 332 -8.98 -35.12 46.58
N GLY A 333 -8.88 -36.41 46.87
CA GLY A 333 -7.97 -36.98 47.87
C GLY A 333 -7.03 -38.05 47.30
N THR A 334 -6.00 -38.39 48.08
CA THR A 334 -4.87 -39.28 47.73
C THR A 334 -3.96 -38.74 46.63
N ARG A 335 -4.49 -38.43 45.44
CA ARG A 335 -3.77 -37.87 44.28
C ARG A 335 -4.74 -37.26 43.26
N ALA A 336 -4.19 -36.64 42.22
CA ALA A 336 -4.99 -36.01 41.18
C ALA A 336 -5.85 -37.00 40.39
N VAL A 337 -6.97 -36.50 39.87
CA VAL A 337 -7.91 -37.24 39.03
C VAL A 337 -8.22 -36.46 37.76
N ASP A 338 -8.57 -37.15 36.68
CA ASP A 338 -9.06 -36.54 35.45
C ASP A 338 -10.59 -36.65 35.36
N LEU A 339 -11.28 -35.51 35.27
CA LEU A 339 -12.71 -35.46 34.98
C LEU A 339 -12.93 -35.69 33.48
N GLN A 340 -13.58 -36.81 33.15
CA GLN A 340 -13.80 -37.26 31.77
C GLN A 340 -15.24 -37.07 31.28
N SER A 341 -16.22 -37.00 32.17
CA SER A 341 -17.58 -36.61 31.81
C SER A 341 -18.33 -36.05 33.02
N PHE A 342 -19.32 -35.21 32.74
CA PHE A 342 -20.18 -34.62 33.76
C PHE A 342 -21.61 -34.49 33.24
N GLN A 343 -22.58 -34.91 34.05
CA GLN A 343 -24.00 -34.95 33.70
C GLN A 343 -24.85 -34.33 34.82
N LEU A 344 -25.87 -33.56 34.45
CA LEU A 344 -26.90 -33.09 35.36
C LEU A 344 -28.28 -33.40 34.79
N ARG A 345 -29.23 -33.64 35.70
CA ARG A 345 -30.65 -33.79 35.38
C ARG A 345 -31.42 -32.57 35.87
N ASN A 346 -32.26 -32.00 35.01
CA ASN A 346 -33.30 -31.07 35.42
C ASN A 346 -34.46 -31.87 36.05
N ILE A 347 -34.86 -31.50 37.26
CA ILE A 347 -36.01 -32.06 37.98
C ILE A 347 -37.08 -30.99 38.26
N GLY A 348 -36.95 -29.80 37.65
CA GLY A 348 -37.98 -28.77 37.61
C GLY A 348 -38.97 -28.95 36.44
N SER A 349 -39.85 -27.97 36.26
CA SER A 349 -40.91 -27.93 35.25
C SER A 349 -40.59 -27.09 33.99
N ILE A 350 -39.39 -26.50 33.89
CA ILE A 350 -38.99 -25.76 32.68
C ILE A 350 -38.93 -26.66 31.44
N ASP A 351 -39.22 -26.06 30.28
CA ASP A 351 -38.99 -26.64 28.97
C ASP A 351 -37.50 -26.59 28.60
N ASN A 352 -37.11 -27.34 27.56
CA ASN A 352 -35.70 -27.49 27.20
C ASN A 352 -35.01 -26.18 26.80
N ASP A 353 -35.80 -25.23 26.28
CA ASP A 353 -35.30 -23.99 25.68
C ASP A 353 -35.45 -22.77 26.61
N ASP A 354 -35.98 -22.96 27.83
CA ASP A 354 -36.17 -21.90 28.82
C ASP A 354 -34.84 -21.42 29.40
N ILE A 355 -33.83 -22.30 29.44
CA ILE A 355 -32.46 -21.97 29.82
C ILE A 355 -31.52 -22.36 28.68
N LYS A 356 -30.73 -21.39 28.20
CA LYS A 356 -29.85 -21.54 27.04
C LYS A 356 -28.38 -21.33 27.41
N ASN A 357 -27.50 -21.61 26.44
CA ASN A 357 -26.06 -21.34 26.51
C ASN A 357 -25.38 -21.90 27.78
N LEU A 358 -25.68 -23.15 28.13
CA LEU A 358 -25.16 -23.75 29.35
C LEU A 358 -23.68 -24.13 29.24
N GLN A 359 -22.88 -23.59 30.15
CA GLN A 359 -21.43 -23.72 30.18
C GLN A 359 -20.98 -24.42 31.47
N LEU A 360 -20.14 -25.44 31.33
CA LEU A 360 -19.50 -26.12 32.46
C LEU A 360 -18.16 -25.46 32.79
N PHE A 361 -17.97 -25.08 34.04
CA PHE A 361 -16.75 -24.51 34.58
C PHE A 361 -16.17 -25.39 35.68
N VAL A 362 -14.85 -25.57 35.66
CA VAL A 362 -14.09 -26.21 36.74
C VAL A 362 -12.97 -25.28 37.17
N ASP A 363 -12.93 -24.92 38.46
CA ASP A 363 -12.00 -23.96 39.03
C ASP A 363 -11.96 -22.63 38.24
N GLY A 364 -13.13 -22.18 37.76
CA GLY A 364 -13.29 -20.95 36.98
C GLY A 364 -12.94 -21.04 35.49
N VAL A 365 -12.50 -22.21 35.01
CA VAL A 365 -12.17 -22.43 33.59
C VAL A 365 -13.30 -23.19 32.92
N GLN A 366 -13.81 -22.67 31.79
CA GLN A 366 -14.79 -23.40 30.98
C GLN A 366 -14.16 -24.68 30.43
N VAL A 367 -14.87 -25.80 30.57
CA VAL A 367 -14.48 -27.11 30.05
C VAL A 367 -15.63 -27.69 29.21
N GLY A 368 -15.29 -28.41 28.14
CA GLY A 368 -16.28 -28.89 27.18
C GLY A 368 -16.93 -27.77 26.38
N ASN A 369 -17.87 -28.14 25.52
CA ASN A 369 -18.60 -27.18 24.68
C ASN A 369 -19.77 -26.55 25.44
N THR A 370 -20.15 -25.34 25.05
CA THR A 370 -21.42 -24.73 25.45
C THR A 370 -22.58 -25.55 24.90
N LEU A 371 -23.54 -25.92 25.74
CA LEU A 371 -24.79 -26.56 25.32
C LEU A 371 -25.82 -25.46 25.01
N ALA A 372 -26.38 -25.47 23.81
CA ALA A 372 -27.34 -24.42 23.41
C ALA A 372 -28.62 -24.43 24.27
N GLN A 373 -29.05 -25.61 24.72
CA GLN A 373 -30.29 -25.86 25.46
C GLN A 373 -30.20 -27.22 26.18
N LEU A 374 -31.25 -27.58 26.94
CA LEU A 374 -31.33 -28.88 27.61
C LEU A 374 -31.71 -30.01 26.62
N ASN A 375 -31.32 -31.25 26.96
CA ASN A 375 -31.78 -32.45 26.27
C ASN A 375 -32.95 -33.12 27.03
N SER A 376 -33.78 -33.88 26.30
CA SER A 376 -34.76 -34.76 26.92
C SER A 376 -34.09 -36.02 27.51
N GLY A 377 -34.68 -36.58 28.57
CA GLY A 377 -34.24 -37.83 29.20
C GLY A 377 -33.42 -37.66 30.48
N GLU A 378 -32.66 -38.70 30.86
CA GLU A 378 -31.90 -38.72 32.14
C GLU A 378 -30.73 -37.72 32.17
N ALA A 379 -30.21 -37.33 31.01
CA ALA A 379 -29.07 -36.44 30.83
C ALA A 379 -29.53 -35.08 30.30
N SER A 380 -30.24 -34.30 31.11
CA SER A 380 -30.69 -32.96 30.69
C SER A 380 -29.51 -32.09 30.25
N LEU A 381 -28.34 -32.26 30.88
CA LEU A 381 -27.07 -31.67 30.48
C LEU A 381 -25.98 -32.74 30.52
N TYR A 382 -25.17 -32.85 29.48
CA TYR A 382 -24.06 -33.80 29.39
C TYR A 382 -22.85 -33.19 28.69
N TRP A 383 -21.70 -33.23 29.35
CA TRP A 383 -20.41 -32.85 28.79
C TRP A 383 -19.52 -34.08 28.69
N ASP A 384 -19.13 -34.43 27.46
CA ASP A 384 -18.07 -35.39 27.18
C ASP A 384 -16.73 -34.67 27.16
N LEU A 385 -15.87 -35.00 28.12
CA LEU A 385 -14.51 -34.47 28.25
C LEU A 385 -13.46 -35.53 27.93
N THR A 386 -13.82 -36.69 27.42
CA THR A 386 -12.86 -37.80 27.20
C THR A 386 -11.75 -37.44 26.20
N GLY A 387 -12.05 -36.58 25.21
CA GLY A 387 -11.05 -36.07 24.26
C GLY A 387 -10.12 -34.99 24.83
N ALA A 388 -10.51 -34.33 25.91
CA ALA A 388 -9.71 -33.33 26.62
C ALA A 388 -10.05 -33.32 28.13
N PRO A 389 -9.66 -34.36 28.89
CA PRO A 389 -10.06 -34.49 30.29
C PRO A 389 -9.55 -33.33 31.14
N LYS A 390 -10.36 -32.88 32.10
CA LYS A 390 -9.94 -31.84 33.03
C LYS A 390 -9.26 -32.47 34.24
N ARG A 391 -7.94 -32.31 34.34
CA ARG A 391 -7.17 -32.68 35.53
C ARG A 391 -7.55 -31.84 36.74
N LEU A 392 -7.79 -32.51 37.86
CA LEU A 392 -8.14 -31.95 39.17
C LEU A 392 -7.08 -32.39 40.18
N GLU A 393 -6.34 -31.43 40.71
CA GLU A 393 -5.33 -31.69 41.75
C GLU A 393 -6.00 -31.96 43.12
N THR A 394 -5.27 -32.48 44.09
CA THR A 394 -5.81 -32.74 45.44
C THR A 394 -6.33 -31.47 46.12
N GLY A 395 -7.37 -31.57 46.95
CA GLY A 395 -8.04 -30.45 47.62
C GLY A 395 -9.45 -30.17 47.07
N GLY A 396 -10.08 -29.10 47.55
CA GLY A 396 -11.42 -28.69 47.10
C GLY A 396 -11.39 -28.09 45.69
N ARG A 397 -12.30 -28.56 44.83
CA ARG A 397 -12.45 -28.15 43.42
C ARG A 397 -13.87 -27.71 43.17
N VAL A 398 -14.06 -26.55 42.56
CA VAL A 398 -15.39 -26.01 42.27
C VAL A 398 -15.80 -26.46 40.89
N ILE A 399 -16.93 -27.19 40.81
CA ILE A 399 -17.60 -27.50 39.55
C ILE A 399 -18.88 -26.68 39.49
N LYS A 400 -19.07 -25.92 38.41
CA LYS A 400 -20.15 -24.93 38.26
C LYS A 400 -20.74 -25.00 36.86
N VAL A 401 -22.05 -24.89 36.74
CA VAL A 401 -22.77 -24.70 35.47
C VAL A 401 -23.43 -23.33 35.47
N VAL A 402 -23.22 -22.59 34.38
CA VAL A 402 -23.78 -21.26 34.12
C VAL A 402 -24.68 -21.34 32.89
N GLY A 403 -25.78 -20.60 32.84
CA GLY A 403 -26.62 -20.50 31.65
C GLY A 403 -27.55 -19.27 31.70
N ASP A 404 -28.16 -18.96 30.56
CA ASP A 404 -29.02 -17.80 30.37
C ASP A 404 -30.48 -18.19 30.59
N ILE A 405 -31.16 -17.54 31.52
CA ILE A 405 -32.59 -17.76 31.81
C ILE A 405 -33.40 -16.87 30.87
N VAL A 406 -33.87 -17.44 29.77
CA VAL A 406 -34.56 -16.71 28.70
C VAL A 406 -36.08 -16.88 28.76
N GLY A 407 -36.59 -18.03 29.23
CA GLY A 407 -38.00 -18.39 29.22
C GLY A 407 -38.50 -18.95 30.56
N GLY A 408 -39.63 -19.64 30.55
CA GLY A 408 -40.10 -20.41 31.71
C GLY A 408 -40.77 -19.62 32.83
N SER A 409 -41.35 -18.43 32.57
CA SER A 409 -42.11 -17.67 33.58
C SER A 409 -43.09 -18.57 34.35
N ASN A 410 -43.06 -18.52 35.69
CA ASN A 410 -43.79 -19.38 36.64
C ASN A 410 -43.39 -20.87 36.66
N SER A 411 -42.52 -21.34 35.76
CA SER A 411 -41.91 -22.67 35.82
C SER A 411 -40.74 -22.70 36.79
N THR A 412 -40.39 -23.89 37.26
CA THR A 412 -39.24 -24.11 38.16
C THR A 412 -38.10 -24.79 37.42
N PHE A 413 -36.86 -24.40 37.70
CA PHE A 413 -35.70 -25.22 37.35
C PHE A 413 -35.04 -25.76 38.60
N GLN A 414 -34.49 -26.97 38.50
CA GLN A 414 -33.69 -27.56 39.56
C GLN A 414 -32.73 -28.57 38.93
N PHE A 415 -31.44 -28.23 38.87
CA PHE A 415 -30.44 -29.15 38.37
C PHE A 415 -29.88 -30.02 39.49
N SER A 416 -29.63 -31.30 39.18
CA SER A 416 -29.19 -32.31 40.13
C SER A 416 -28.17 -33.25 39.52
N LEU A 417 -27.06 -33.47 40.24
CA LEU A 417 -26.17 -34.61 40.03
C LEU A 417 -26.81 -35.80 40.75
N ARG A 418 -27.38 -36.76 40.02
CA ARG A 418 -28.32 -37.74 40.58
C ARG A 418 -27.64 -38.99 41.13
N ARG A 419 -26.55 -39.42 40.50
CA ARG A 419 -25.84 -40.68 40.78
C ARG A 419 -24.32 -40.46 40.76
N ALA A 420 -23.58 -41.34 41.43
CA ALA A 420 -22.11 -41.26 41.45
C ALA A 420 -21.51 -41.30 40.03
N GLY A 421 -22.05 -42.15 39.15
CA GLY A 421 -21.61 -42.29 37.76
C GLY A 421 -22.02 -41.15 36.81
N ASP A 422 -22.74 -40.12 37.27
CA ASP A 422 -23.01 -38.91 36.49
C ASP A 422 -21.75 -38.01 36.38
N ALA A 423 -20.75 -38.23 37.23
CA ALA A 423 -19.45 -37.57 37.15
C ALA A 423 -18.34 -38.63 37.10
N ARG A 424 -17.65 -38.72 35.95
CA ARG A 424 -16.60 -39.72 35.76
C ARG A 424 -15.23 -39.11 36.08
N PHE A 425 -14.69 -39.50 37.23
CA PHE A 425 -13.31 -39.20 37.62
C PHE A 425 -12.43 -40.43 37.38
N VAL A 426 -11.25 -40.23 36.80
CA VAL A 426 -10.26 -41.28 36.56
C VAL A 426 -8.99 -41.00 37.34
N ASP A 427 -8.51 -42.01 38.06
CA ASP A 427 -7.25 -41.96 38.80
C ASP A 427 -6.08 -41.76 37.82
N THR A 428 -5.25 -40.74 38.07
CA THR A 428 -4.18 -40.38 37.12
C THR A 428 -2.97 -41.33 37.12
N ASP A 429 -2.80 -42.16 38.16
CA ASP A 429 -1.72 -43.16 38.22
C ASP A 429 -2.19 -44.53 37.73
N LEU A 430 -3.40 -44.93 38.10
CA LEU A 430 -3.94 -46.26 37.80
C LEU A 430 -4.76 -46.29 36.50
N ASN A 431 -5.16 -45.13 35.99
CA ASN A 431 -6.05 -44.97 34.84
C ASN A 431 -7.36 -45.77 35.00
N GLN A 432 -7.85 -45.88 36.23
CA GLN A 432 -9.11 -46.55 36.59
C GLN A 432 -10.13 -45.52 37.07
N PRO A 433 -11.42 -45.66 36.72
CA PRO A 433 -12.46 -44.78 37.24
C PRO A 433 -12.65 -44.96 38.75
N ILE A 434 -12.87 -43.87 39.47
CA ILE A 434 -13.06 -43.90 40.91
C ILE A 434 -14.53 -43.68 41.28
N LEU A 435 -14.96 -44.32 42.37
CA LEU A 435 -16.32 -44.15 42.89
C LEU A 435 -16.43 -42.84 43.67
N ALA A 436 -17.25 -41.92 43.17
CA ALA A 436 -17.52 -40.68 43.86
C ALA A 436 -18.32 -40.92 45.14
N THR A 437 -18.03 -40.13 46.17
CA THR A 437 -18.73 -40.10 47.46
C THR A 437 -19.43 -38.75 47.66
N ALA A 438 -20.27 -38.65 48.68
CA ALA A 438 -20.89 -37.38 49.03
C ALA A 438 -20.88 -37.18 50.56
N ALA A 439 -20.35 -36.04 50.99
CA ALA A 439 -20.20 -35.65 52.39
C ALA A 439 -19.55 -36.75 53.26
N GLY A 440 -18.52 -37.42 52.74
CA GLY A 440 -17.77 -38.47 53.42
C GLY A 440 -18.52 -39.80 53.57
N SER A 441 -19.62 -39.99 52.85
CA SER A 441 -20.45 -41.21 52.86
C SER A 441 -20.71 -41.73 51.44
N ALA A 442 -21.42 -42.85 51.33
CA ALA A 442 -21.92 -43.34 50.04
C ALA A 442 -22.67 -42.21 49.29
N PHE A 443 -22.47 -42.14 47.97
CA PHE A 443 -22.98 -41.04 47.18
C PHE A 443 -24.49 -40.84 47.33
N SER A 444 -24.90 -39.58 47.53
CA SER A 444 -26.29 -39.15 47.50
C SER A 444 -26.42 -37.93 46.60
N ALA A 445 -27.57 -37.82 45.91
CA ALA A 445 -27.78 -36.78 44.89
C ALA A 445 -27.45 -35.37 45.40
N ARG A 446 -26.80 -34.57 44.55
CA ARG A 446 -26.43 -33.17 44.83
C ARG A 446 -27.31 -32.26 43.98
N SER A 447 -28.42 -31.81 44.55
CA SER A 447 -29.38 -30.90 43.91
C SER A 447 -29.21 -29.46 44.38
N ALA A 448 -29.30 -28.50 43.46
CA ALA A 448 -29.53 -27.10 43.82
C ALA A 448 -30.94 -26.91 44.42
N THR A 449 -31.23 -25.73 44.98
CA THR A 449 -32.61 -25.37 45.35
C THR A 449 -33.49 -25.29 44.10
N SER A 450 -34.74 -25.72 44.20
CA SER A 450 -35.73 -25.50 43.15
C SER A 450 -36.13 -24.02 43.13
N ALA A 451 -35.92 -23.36 42.00
CA ALA A 451 -36.17 -21.93 41.83
C ALA A 451 -37.26 -21.69 40.80
N THR A 452 -38.26 -20.87 41.14
CA THR A 452 -39.27 -20.37 40.20
C THR A 452 -38.69 -19.21 39.38
N ILE A 453 -38.94 -19.20 38.08
CA ILE A 453 -38.56 -18.07 37.22
C ILE A 453 -39.64 -16.99 37.33
N ASP A 454 -39.24 -15.76 37.67
CA ASP A 454 -40.15 -14.62 37.80
C ASP A 454 -40.85 -14.30 36.46
N VAL A 455 -41.94 -13.54 36.53
CA VAL A 455 -42.72 -13.11 35.34
C VAL A 455 -41.91 -12.23 34.40
N GLY A 456 -42.36 -12.13 33.14
CA GLY A 456 -41.58 -11.46 32.10
C GLY A 456 -41.33 -9.97 32.33
N THR A 457 -40.20 -9.49 31.82
CA THR A 457 -39.83 -8.07 31.79
C THR A 457 -39.51 -7.63 30.36
N VAL A 458 -39.58 -6.33 30.10
CA VAL A 458 -39.12 -5.74 28.84
C VAL A 458 -38.15 -4.61 29.11
N SER A 459 -36.95 -4.71 28.55
CA SER A 459 -35.98 -3.61 28.53
C SER A 459 -36.05 -2.88 27.18
N VAL A 460 -36.05 -1.54 27.20
CA VAL A 460 -36.02 -0.70 26.00
C VAL A 460 -34.79 0.20 26.06
N VAL A 461 -33.99 0.22 25.00
CA VAL A 461 -32.80 1.09 24.88
C VAL A 461 -32.75 1.74 23.50
N LYS A 462 -32.21 2.97 23.44
CA LYS A 462 -31.94 3.65 22.17
C LYS A 462 -30.79 2.92 21.47
N ALA A 463 -31.01 2.51 20.22
CA ALA A 463 -29.98 1.82 19.46
C ALA A 463 -28.84 2.77 19.08
N ALA A 464 -27.62 2.23 18.96
CA ALA A 464 -26.44 3.00 18.57
C ALA A 464 -26.56 3.59 17.14
N ASN A 465 -27.32 2.92 16.28
CA ASN A 465 -27.57 3.33 14.89
C ASN A 465 -28.78 4.26 14.72
N SER A 466 -29.40 4.75 15.81
CA SER A 466 -30.42 5.80 15.73
C SER A 466 -29.86 7.04 15.00
N LEU A 467 -30.67 7.68 14.17
CA LEU A 467 -30.24 8.78 13.29
C LEU A 467 -29.54 9.89 14.09
N SER A 468 -28.40 10.37 13.59
CA SER A 468 -27.61 11.45 14.23
C SER A 468 -27.10 12.50 13.25
N SER A 469 -27.14 12.22 11.95
CA SER A 469 -26.77 13.16 10.90
C SER A 469 -27.89 14.14 10.61
N ALA A 470 -27.51 15.35 10.15
CA ALA A 470 -28.48 16.36 9.73
C ALA A 470 -29.38 15.85 8.59
N VAL A 471 -30.62 16.33 8.58
CA VAL A 471 -31.66 15.98 7.58
C VAL A 471 -32.05 17.21 6.79
N ALA A 472 -32.25 17.09 5.48
CA ALA A 472 -32.75 18.20 4.69
C ALA A 472 -34.25 18.44 4.99
N PRO A 473 -34.69 19.69 5.22
CA PRO A 473 -36.10 19.99 5.37
C PRO A 473 -36.93 19.54 4.16
N GLY A 474 -38.14 19.05 4.42
CA GLY A 474 -39.12 18.69 3.39
C GLY A 474 -39.00 17.26 2.83
N ILE A 475 -37.99 16.48 3.23
CA ILE A 475 -37.87 15.07 2.83
C ILE A 475 -38.94 14.23 3.54
N SER A 476 -39.58 13.31 2.80
CA SER A 476 -40.57 12.38 3.35
C SER A 476 -39.93 11.05 3.81
N ASN A 477 -40.59 10.37 4.75
CA ASN A 477 -40.26 9.03 5.23
C ASN A 477 -38.81 8.88 5.74
N VAL A 478 -38.37 9.87 6.52
CA VAL A 478 -37.08 9.87 7.22
C VAL A 478 -37.17 8.93 8.42
N LYS A 479 -36.16 8.07 8.61
CA LYS A 479 -36.04 7.27 9.84
C LYS A 479 -35.40 8.11 10.94
N TRP A 480 -36.19 8.55 11.91
CA TRP A 480 -35.72 9.46 12.97
C TRP A 480 -35.12 8.73 14.16
N ALA A 481 -35.64 7.56 14.51
CA ALA A 481 -35.17 6.82 15.68
C ALA A 481 -35.19 5.31 15.48
N THR A 482 -34.29 4.64 16.20
CA THR A 482 -34.23 3.19 16.31
C THR A 482 -34.07 2.82 17.79
N PHE A 483 -34.92 1.93 18.28
CA PHE A 483 -34.91 1.40 19.64
C PHE A 483 -34.79 -0.13 19.61
N GLU A 484 -34.05 -0.68 20.56
CA GLU A 484 -33.96 -2.11 20.82
C GLU A 484 -34.84 -2.46 22.02
N MET A 485 -35.72 -3.43 21.85
CA MET A 485 -36.59 -3.97 22.89
C MET A 485 -36.28 -5.44 23.10
N ARG A 486 -36.14 -5.86 24.36
CA ARG A 486 -35.86 -7.27 24.71
C ARG A 486 -36.84 -7.72 25.76
N ALA A 487 -37.61 -8.77 25.44
CA ALA A 487 -38.40 -9.49 26.41
C ALA A 487 -37.55 -10.58 27.06
N ALA A 488 -37.69 -10.76 28.37
CA ALA A 488 -37.05 -11.81 29.13
C ALA A 488 -38.08 -12.54 29.98
N GLY A 489 -37.96 -13.87 30.13
CA GLY A 489 -38.83 -14.74 30.91
C GLY A 489 -40.03 -15.30 30.15
N GLU A 490 -40.65 -14.50 29.28
CA GLU A 490 -41.74 -14.93 28.39
C GLU A 490 -41.88 -13.99 27.19
N ASP A 491 -42.58 -14.47 26.16
CA ASP A 491 -43.01 -13.60 25.07
C ASP A 491 -43.93 -12.50 25.60
N VAL A 492 -43.72 -11.27 25.15
CA VAL A 492 -44.54 -10.12 25.56
C VAL A 492 -45.22 -9.52 24.34
N LYS A 493 -46.55 -9.47 24.38
CA LYS A 493 -47.34 -8.73 23.39
C LYS A 493 -47.34 -7.26 23.77
N VAL A 494 -46.91 -6.41 22.85
CA VAL A 494 -46.98 -4.95 23.00
C VAL A 494 -48.24 -4.47 22.31
N GLU A 495 -49.15 -3.86 23.07
CA GLU A 495 -50.46 -3.45 22.59
C GLU A 495 -50.44 -2.05 21.98
N SER A 496 -49.68 -1.14 22.60
CA SER A 496 -49.44 0.20 22.08
C SER A 496 -48.08 0.76 22.48
N LEU A 497 -47.61 1.78 21.75
CA LEU A 497 -46.47 2.62 22.12
C LEU A 497 -46.83 4.08 21.94
N ASN A 498 -46.39 4.92 22.89
CA ASN A 498 -46.54 6.36 22.83
C ASN A 498 -45.29 6.97 22.20
N VAL A 499 -45.48 7.78 21.17
CA VAL A 499 -44.38 8.43 20.43
C VAL A 499 -44.61 9.93 20.38
N ASN A 500 -43.62 10.70 20.81
CA ASN A 500 -43.59 12.16 20.72
C ASN A 500 -42.49 12.61 19.75
N ALA A 501 -42.71 13.71 19.04
CA ALA A 501 -41.68 14.42 18.27
C ALA A 501 -41.48 15.84 18.82
N ASN A 502 -40.40 16.03 19.58
CA ASN A 502 -39.99 17.34 20.09
C ASN A 502 -39.20 18.09 19.02
N THR A 503 -39.73 19.21 18.56
CA THR A 503 -39.15 20.06 17.52
C THR A 503 -38.81 21.43 18.09
N SER A 504 -37.69 22.04 17.69
CA SER A 504 -37.30 23.37 18.21
C SER A 504 -38.28 24.51 17.85
N ALA A 505 -39.25 24.23 16.99
CA ALA A 505 -40.27 25.16 16.53
C ALA A 505 -41.68 24.82 17.05
N ASP A 506 -41.83 23.83 17.94
CA ASP A 506 -43.10 23.38 18.53
C ASP A 506 -44.17 23.00 17.51
N ARG A 507 -43.77 22.34 16.41
CA ARG A 507 -44.60 22.08 15.23
C ARG A 507 -44.78 20.60 14.88
N GLY A 508 -44.13 19.69 15.61
CA GLY A 508 -44.21 18.24 15.41
C GLY A 508 -43.71 17.77 14.04
N LEU A 509 -43.85 16.47 13.73
CA LEU A 509 -43.49 15.85 12.46
C LEU A 509 -44.71 15.22 11.78
N ASP A 510 -44.84 15.42 10.47
CA ASP A 510 -45.93 14.86 9.65
C ASP A 510 -45.71 13.36 9.35
N ASN A 511 -46.79 12.58 9.18
CA ASN A 511 -46.77 11.19 8.72
C ASN A 511 -45.88 10.20 9.52
N GLY A 512 -45.92 10.28 10.85
CA GLY A 512 -45.30 9.33 11.77
C GLY A 512 -45.76 7.88 11.57
N LYS A 513 -44.83 6.93 11.61
CA LYS A 513 -45.04 5.48 11.47
C LYS A 513 -44.12 4.72 12.39
N VAL A 514 -44.62 3.62 12.95
CA VAL A 514 -43.83 2.66 13.73
C VAL A 514 -43.57 1.42 12.89
N PHE A 515 -42.33 0.96 12.86
CA PHE A 515 -41.93 -0.29 12.22
C PHE A 515 -41.35 -1.22 13.26
N PHE A 516 -41.82 -2.47 13.28
CA PHE A 516 -41.27 -3.54 14.10
C PHE A 516 -40.59 -4.56 13.20
N ASN A 517 -39.29 -4.81 13.43
CA ASN A 517 -38.46 -5.71 12.64
C ASN A 517 -38.58 -5.49 11.11
N GLY A 518 -38.64 -4.22 10.69
CA GLY A 518 -38.71 -3.81 9.29
C GLY A 518 -40.12 -3.83 8.66
N VAL A 519 -41.16 -4.21 9.41
CA VAL A 519 -42.55 -4.18 8.95
C VAL A 519 -43.30 -3.06 9.67
N GLN A 520 -44.06 -2.24 8.95
CA GLN A 520 -44.88 -1.21 9.58
C GLN A 520 -45.93 -1.86 10.48
N VAL A 521 -45.98 -1.44 11.74
CA VAL A 521 -46.99 -1.82 12.73
C VAL A 521 -47.76 -0.57 13.14
N GLY A 522 -49.09 -0.68 13.21
CA GLY A 522 -49.96 0.48 13.49
C GLY A 522 -50.23 1.38 12.26
N SER A 523 -51.02 2.44 12.48
CA SER A 523 -51.41 3.41 11.45
C SER A 523 -50.36 4.50 11.24
N THR A 524 -50.45 5.26 10.14
CA THR A 524 -49.72 6.52 9.99
C THR A 524 -50.43 7.63 10.77
N LYS A 525 -49.72 8.40 11.59
CA LYS A 525 -50.24 9.51 12.40
C LYS A 525 -49.20 10.63 12.49
N ASP A 526 -49.64 11.88 12.54
CA ASP A 526 -48.75 13.00 12.80
C ASP A 526 -48.21 12.94 14.23
N LEU A 527 -46.91 13.17 14.40
CA LEU A 527 -46.23 13.22 15.70
C LEU A 527 -46.25 14.66 16.21
N THR A 528 -46.83 14.90 17.38
CA THR A 528 -46.91 16.25 17.95
C THR A 528 -45.87 16.46 19.04
N ASP A 529 -45.56 17.72 19.35
CA ASP A 529 -44.60 18.13 20.38
C ASP A 529 -45.17 18.08 21.80
N ALA A 530 -46.45 18.45 21.93
CA ALA A 530 -47.11 18.69 23.23
C ALA A 530 -47.88 17.49 23.79
N THR A 531 -48.14 16.48 22.98
CA THR A 531 -48.95 15.31 23.35
C THR A 531 -48.39 14.05 22.72
N ASP A 532 -48.36 12.98 23.50
CA ASP A 532 -47.86 11.70 23.01
C ASP A 532 -48.88 11.09 22.05
N ILE A 533 -48.37 10.50 20.97
CA ILE A 533 -49.20 9.89 19.95
C ILE A 533 -49.14 8.38 20.12
N GLU A 534 -50.25 7.81 20.59
CA GLU A 534 -50.37 6.37 20.77
C GLU A 534 -50.49 5.66 19.42
N PHE A 535 -49.62 4.68 19.17
CA PHE A 535 -49.75 3.72 18.08
C PHE A 535 -50.21 2.39 18.65
N THR A 536 -51.35 1.88 18.19
CA THR A 536 -51.88 0.58 18.62
C THR A 536 -51.53 -0.52 17.61
N PHE A 537 -51.17 -1.70 18.09
CA PHE A 537 -50.63 -2.78 17.26
C PHE A 537 -51.53 -4.01 17.15
N GLY A 538 -52.57 -4.13 17.98
CA GLY A 538 -53.39 -5.34 18.02
C GLY A 538 -52.53 -6.57 18.32
N SER A 539 -52.44 -7.53 17.39
CA SER A 539 -51.59 -8.72 17.52
C SER A 539 -50.29 -8.65 16.71
N SER A 540 -49.93 -7.49 16.16
CA SER A 540 -48.82 -7.34 15.21
C SER A 540 -47.43 -7.19 15.85
N MET A 541 -47.36 -6.93 17.16
CA MET A 541 -46.10 -6.77 17.89
C MET A 541 -46.02 -7.74 19.07
N ILE A 542 -45.22 -8.80 18.90
CA ILE A 542 -44.86 -9.74 19.96
C ILE A 542 -43.34 -9.77 20.05
N LEU A 543 -42.81 -9.36 21.20
CA LEU A 543 -41.41 -9.50 21.53
C LEU A 543 -41.17 -10.95 21.94
N LYS A 544 -40.30 -11.64 21.22
CA LYS A 544 -39.91 -13.01 21.54
C LYS A 544 -38.89 -13.00 22.68
N ALA A 545 -39.11 -13.83 23.69
CA ALA A 545 -38.20 -13.96 24.81
C ALA A 545 -36.79 -14.38 24.34
N GLY A 546 -35.77 -13.64 24.81
CA GLY A 546 -34.37 -13.88 24.44
C GLY A 546 -33.97 -13.38 23.04
N GLU A 547 -34.87 -12.73 22.31
CA GLU A 547 -34.57 -12.08 21.02
C GLU A 547 -34.62 -10.56 21.13
N VAL A 548 -34.00 -9.88 20.16
CA VAL A 548 -34.01 -8.41 20.04
C VAL A 548 -35.10 -8.00 19.06
N GLY A 549 -36.08 -7.27 19.56
CA GLY A 549 -37.05 -6.56 18.73
C GLY A 549 -36.52 -5.18 18.35
N ILE A 550 -36.56 -4.84 17.06
CA ILE A 550 -36.16 -3.53 16.56
C ILE A 550 -37.40 -2.69 16.28
N VAL A 551 -37.49 -1.53 16.91
CA VAL A 551 -38.54 -0.54 16.67
C VAL A 551 -37.93 0.68 15.99
N ASP A 552 -38.34 0.92 14.74
CA ASP A 552 -37.94 2.08 13.94
C ASP A 552 -39.09 3.08 13.84
N ILE A 553 -38.80 4.36 14.08
CA ILE A 553 -39.77 5.46 13.94
C ILE A 553 -39.46 6.26 12.68
N TYR A 554 -40.41 6.32 11.76
CA TYR A 554 -40.34 7.08 10.52
C TYR A 554 -41.30 8.27 10.58
N ALA A 555 -40.92 9.41 10.00
CA ALA A 555 -41.80 10.56 9.79
C ALA A 555 -41.25 11.46 8.66
N ASP A 556 -42.06 12.36 8.15
CA ASP A 556 -41.62 13.39 7.21
C ASP A 556 -40.91 14.52 7.95
N ALA A 557 -39.83 15.07 7.35
CA ALA A 557 -39.15 16.28 7.81
C ALA A 557 -39.96 17.54 7.47
N LYS A 558 -41.24 17.53 7.83
CA LYS A 558 -42.23 18.60 7.68
C LYS A 558 -43.01 18.71 8.98
N SER A 559 -43.50 19.90 9.31
CA SER A 559 -44.44 20.05 10.41
C SER A 559 -45.75 19.31 10.14
N THR A 560 -46.54 19.04 11.17
CA THR A 560 -47.87 18.37 11.08
C THR A 560 -48.87 19.02 10.11
N THR A 561 -48.64 20.26 9.66
CA THR A 561 -49.43 20.93 8.61
C THR A 561 -48.88 20.74 7.18
N GLY A 562 -47.84 19.93 7.01
CA GLY A 562 -47.14 19.69 5.75
C GLY A 562 -46.12 20.77 5.34
N ALA A 563 -45.96 21.84 6.14
CA ALA A 563 -44.98 22.89 5.87
C ALA A 563 -43.53 22.46 6.17
N ALA A 564 -42.59 22.83 5.29
CA ALA A 564 -41.18 22.55 5.50
C ALA A 564 -40.60 23.32 6.71
N PHE A 565 -39.61 22.71 7.36
CA PHE A 565 -38.75 23.38 8.35
C PHE A 565 -37.74 24.31 7.67
N VAL A 566 -37.14 25.21 8.45
CA VAL A 566 -36.02 26.04 8.01
C VAL A 566 -34.69 25.47 8.48
N SER A 567 -33.60 25.86 7.81
CA SER A 567 -32.25 25.43 8.19
C SER A 567 -31.89 25.92 9.59
N GLY A 568 -31.43 25.02 10.45
CA GLY A 568 -31.03 25.28 11.85
C GLY A 568 -32.03 24.79 12.89
N GLU A 569 -33.28 24.45 12.51
CA GLU A 569 -34.26 23.84 13.42
C GLU A 569 -33.85 22.40 13.78
N THR A 570 -34.38 21.84 14.86
CA THR A 570 -34.08 20.47 15.31
C THR A 570 -35.35 19.66 15.56
N ALA A 571 -35.25 18.34 15.47
CA ALA A 571 -36.29 17.41 15.89
C ALA A 571 -35.68 16.21 16.64
N ALA A 572 -36.38 15.70 17.65
CA ALA A 572 -36.02 14.52 18.44
C ALA A 572 -37.27 13.66 18.66
N ILE A 573 -37.14 12.35 18.52
CA ILE A 573 -38.21 11.41 18.85
C ILE A 573 -38.03 10.94 20.28
N THR A 574 -39.11 10.85 21.03
CA THR A 574 -39.15 10.18 22.34
C THR A 574 -40.14 9.03 22.28
N LEU A 575 -39.74 7.88 22.82
CA LEU A 575 -40.71 6.86 23.25
C LEU A 575 -41.04 7.15 24.72
N ASP A 576 -42.23 7.68 24.96
CA ASP A 576 -42.68 8.03 26.30
C ASP A 576 -43.13 6.79 27.07
N ASP A 577 -43.18 6.90 28.40
CA ASP A 577 -43.53 5.79 29.26
C ASP A 577 -44.91 5.19 28.94
N GLY A 578 -44.94 3.86 28.95
CA GLY A 578 -46.15 3.09 28.73
C GLY A 578 -46.97 2.95 30.02
N SER A 579 -48.27 2.74 29.88
CA SER A 579 -49.14 2.40 31.01
C SER A 579 -49.95 1.15 30.69
N SER A 580 -49.57 0.03 31.30
CA SER A 580 -50.23 -1.28 31.12
C SER A 580 -50.36 -1.71 29.65
N ASN A 581 -49.42 -1.28 28.80
CA ASN A 581 -49.46 -1.43 27.34
C ASN A 581 -48.69 -2.66 26.84
N GLY A 582 -48.11 -3.45 27.74
CA GLY A 582 -47.54 -4.77 27.47
C GLY A 582 -48.29 -5.87 28.25
N LEU A 583 -48.36 -7.06 27.68
CA LEU A 583 -48.96 -8.24 28.30
C LEU A 583 -48.09 -9.49 28.07
N GLY A 584 -47.61 -10.09 29.17
CA GLY A 584 -46.93 -11.39 29.14
C GLY A 584 -47.87 -12.48 28.59
N GLN A 585 -47.39 -13.30 27.66
CA GLN A 585 -48.22 -14.31 26.98
C GLN A 585 -48.52 -15.56 27.82
N VAL A 586 -47.74 -15.80 28.88
CA VAL A 586 -47.88 -16.94 29.79
C VAL A 586 -48.38 -16.48 31.15
N SER A 587 -47.73 -15.48 31.77
CA SER A 587 -48.10 -14.99 33.09
C SER A 587 -49.35 -14.12 33.08
N LEU A 588 -49.69 -13.54 31.93
CA LEU A 588 -50.73 -12.51 31.76
C LEU A 588 -50.49 -11.25 32.63
N THR A 589 -49.25 -11.05 33.08
CA THR A 589 -48.87 -9.84 33.83
C THR A 589 -48.83 -8.66 32.89
N SER A 590 -49.40 -7.54 33.34
CA SER A 590 -49.34 -6.27 32.60
C SER A 590 -48.02 -5.56 32.87
N LEU A 591 -47.44 -4.98 31.81
CA LEU A 591 -46.14 -4.30 31.80
C LEU A 591 -46.26 -2.90 31.21
N ASN A 592 -45.39 -1.99 31.66
CA ASN A 592 -45.22 -0.66 31.08
C ASN A 592 -44.03 -0.68 30.12
N ILE A 593 -44.25 -0.36 28.84
CA ILE A 593 -43.25 -0.46 27.76
C ILE A 593 -43.21 0.84 26.94
N PRO A 594 -42.10 1.61 26.95
CA PRO A 594 -41.02 1.53 27.93
C PRO A 594 -41.52 1.86 29.34
N SER A 595 -40.75 1.52 30.38
CA SER A 595 -41.10 1.81 31.78
C SER A 595 -40.79 3.24 32.21
N SER A 596 -40.13 4.02 31.35
CA SER A 596 -39.81 5.45 31.51
C SER A 596 -39.53 6.06 30.13
N ASP A 597 -39.68 7.37 30.00
CA ASP A 597 -39.37 8.09 28.75
C ASP A 597 -37.96 7.83 28.25
N LEU A 598 -37.83 7.63 26.95
CA LEU A 598 -36.57 7.35 26.29
C LEU A 598 -36.43 8.18 25.02
N ALA A 599 -35.67 9.27 25.13
CA ALA A 599 -35.35 10.13 24.00
C ALA A 599 -34.33 9.48 23.05
N ALA A 600 -34.57 9.64 21.75
CA ALA A 600 -33.61 9.38 20.68
C ALA A 600 -32.58 10.52 20.58
N ASN A 601 -31.79 10.54 19.50
CA ASN A 601 -30.89 11.67 19.26
C ASN A 601 -31.70 12.89 18.78
N THR A 602 -31.27 14.09 19.18
CA THR A 602 -31.69 15.33 18.53
C THR A 602 -31.00 15.47 17.17
N VAL A 603 -31.78 15.69 16.12
CA VAL A 603 -31.31 15.80 14.73
C VAL A 603 -31.57 17.21 14.22
N THR A 604 -30.54 17.85 13.65
CA THR A 604 -30.65 19.17 13.04
C THR A 604 -31.17 19.08 11.60
N LEU A 605 -32.09 19.97 11.26
CA LEU A 605 -32.60 20.19 9.92
C LEU A 605 -31.69 21.22 9.23
N THR A 606 -31.07 20.89 8.11
CA THR A 606 -30.14 21.79 7.42
C THR A 606 -30.41 21.79 5.92
N SER A 607 -30.62 22.96 5.33
CA SER A 607 -30.76 23.07 3.87
C SER A 607 -29.44 22.75 3.17
N ALA A 608 -29.52 22.13 1.99
CA ALA A 608 -28.35 21.92 1.15
C ALA A 608 -27.69 23.25 0.76
N ALA A 609 -26.35 23.25 0.69
CA ALA A 609 -25.57 24.40 0.25
C ALA A 609 -24.55 23.99 -0.81
N LEU A 610 -24.25 24.92 -1.71
CA LEU A 610 -23.16 24.83 -2.68
C LEU A 610 -22.20 25.99 -2.40
N THR A 611 -20.91 25.69 -2.27
CA THR A 611 -19.88 26.72 -2.04
C THR A 611 -18.86 26.71 -3.16
N ALA A 612 -18.43 27.88 -3.62
CA ALA A 612 -17.32 28.03 -4.55
C ALA A 612 -16.08 28.54 -3.81
N SER A 613 -14.91 28.00 -4.13
CA SER A 613 -13.62 28.47 -3.62
C SER A 613 -12.56 28.50 -4.73
N LYS A 614 -11.56 29.39 -4.63
CA LYS A 614 -10.42 29.37 -5.55
C LYS A 614 -9.67 28.05 -5.37
N ALA A 615 -9.30 27.39 -6.48
CA ALA A 615 -8.48 26.19 -6.39
C ALA A 615 -7.05 26.55 -5.94
N SER A 616 -6.61 26.00 -4.81
CA SER A 616 -5.31 26.35 -4.20
C SER A 616 -4.09 25.91 -5.01
N GLY A 617 -4.24 24.89 -5.86
CA GLY A 617 -3.17 24.38 -6.73
C GLY A 617 -2.89 25.24 -7.96
N TYR A 618 -3.61 26.34 -8.16
CA TYR A 618 -3.42 27.25 -9.29
C TYR A 618 -3.37 28.69 -8.79
N GLY A 619 -2.17 29.29 -8.83
CA GLY A 619 -1.93 30.68 -8.44
C GLY A 619 -2.02 31.64 -9.61
N ASP A 620 -1.80 32.93 -9.35
CA ASP A 620 -1.74 33.98 -10.36
C ASP A 620 -0.67 33.66 -11.42
N GLN A 621 -0.95 33.98 -12.68
CA GLN A 621 -0.08 33.66 -13.82
C GLN A 621 0.25 34.90 -14.63
N THR A 622 1.37 34.87 -15.36
CA THR A 622 1.64 35.80 -16.47
C THR A 622 1.59 35.02 -17.77
N MET A 623 0.89 35.55 -18.76
CA MET A 623 0.73 34.94 -20.08
C MET A 623 0.85 36.02 -21.16
N ILE A 624 1.13 35.64 -22.40
CA ILE A 624 1.26 36.58 -23.50
C ILE A 624 -0.02 36.64 -24.34
N ALA A 625 -0.24 37.78 -25.00
CA ALA A 625 -1.25 37.87 -26.05
C ALA A 625 -1.01 36.81 -27.13
N GLY A 626 -2.07 36.20 -27.65
CA GLY A 626 -1.98 35.10 -28.63
C GLY A 626 -1.91 33.69 -28.04
N THR A 627 -1.78 33.54 -26.71
CA THR A 627 -1.74 32.23 -26.05
C THR A 627 -3.05 31.47 -26.30
N SER A 628 -2.96 30.32 -26.99
CA SER A 628 -4.09 29.42 -27.22
C SER A 628 -4.27 28.44 -26.05
N ASN A 629 -5.51 28.10 -25.71
CA ASN A 629 -5.86 27.24 -24.58
C ASN A 629 -5.23 27.66 -23.23
N ALA A 630 -5.09 28.97 -23.02
CA ALA A 630 -4.72 29.53 -21.74
C ALA A 630 -5.70 29.07 -20.66
N LYS A 631 -5.18 28.52 -19.57
CA LYS A 631 -5.94 28.35 -18.33
C LYS A 631 -6.07 29.73 -17.70
N LEU A 632 -7.29 30.23 -17.56
CA LEU A 632 -7.58 31.60 -17.16
C LEU A 632 -8.05 31.69 -15.69
N GLY A 633 -8.41 30.56 -15.09
CA GLY A 633 -8.84 30.48 -13.70
C GLY A 633 -9.14 29.04 -13.30
N SER A 634 -9.21 28.78 -11.99
CA SER A 634 -9.55 27.46 -11.45
C SER A 634 -10.28 27.61 -10.12
N PHE A 635 -11.41 26.90 -9.98
CA PHE A 635 -12.27 26.95 -8.80
C PHE A 635 -12.84 25.59 -8.45
N THR A 636 -13.15 25.41 -7.17
CA THR A 636 -13.76 24.19 -6.63
C THR A 636 -15.17 24.49 -6.14
N LEU A 637 -16.14 23.75 -6.66
CA LEU A 637 -17.51 23.70 -6.15
C LEU A 637 -17.63 22.55 -5.15
N SER A 638 -18.22 22.79 -3.99
CA SER A 638 -18.42 21.77 -2.94
C SER A 638 -19.86 21.75 -2.45
N ALA A 639 -20.43 20.56 -2.32
CA ALA A 639 -21.75 20.35 -1.76
C ALA A 639 -21.66 20.12 -0.25
N SER A 640 -22.68 20.58 0.49
CA SER A 640 -22.81 20.34 1.93
C SER A 640 -22.91 18.85 2.28
N ALA A 641 -22.76 18.51 3.57
CA ALA A 641 -22.91 17.14 4.06
C ALA A 641 -24.36 16.62 4.02
N THR A 642 -25.36 17.50 3.92
CA THR A 642 -26.78 17.15 4.01
C THR A 642 -27.29 16.38 2.79
N GLU A 643 -27.02 16.86 1.58
CA GLU A 643 -27.31 16.16 0.33
C GLU A 643 -26.35 16.64 -0.77
N GLY A 644 -26.27 15.86 -1.86
CA GLY A 644 -25.53 16.26 -3.05
C GLY A 644 -26.32 17.26 -3.91
N VAL A 645 -25.64 17.86 -4.88
CA VAL A 645 -26.19 18.87 -5.79
C VAL A 645 -25.98 18.44 -7.24
N ASN A 646 -27.03 18.48 -8.06
CA ASN A 646 -26.90 18.48 -9.51
C ASN A 646 -26.62 19.91 -9.96
N VAL A 647 -25.38 20.20 -10.33
CA VAL A 647 -25.00 21.52 -10.85
C VAL A 647 -25.49 21.60 -12.28
N ASN A 648 -26.32 22.61 -12.57
CA ASN A 648 -26.93 22.78 -13.88
C ASN A 648 -26.54 24.10 -14.57
N THR A 649 -26.03 25.06 -13.81
CA THR A 649 -25.66 26.39 -14.32
C THR A 649 -24.36 26.86 -13.69
N ILE A 650 -23.43 27.35 -14.51
CA ILE A 650 -22.23 28.07 -14.07
C ILE A 650 -22.20 29.42 -14.79
N VAL A 651 -22.03 30.51 -14.05
CA VAL A 651 -21.94 31.86 -14.60
C VAL A 651 -20.55 32.42 -14.31
N VAL A 652 -19.86 32.81 -15.37
CA VAL A 652 -18.57 33.49 -15.32
C VAL A 652 -18.76 34.95 -15.75
N THR A 653 -18.57 35.87 -14.82
CA THR A 653 -18.62 37.31 -15.07
C THR A 653 -17.22 37.85 -15.34
N LEU A 654 -17.12 38.72 -16.33
CA LEU A 654 -15.92 39.44 -16.77
C LEU A 654 -16.27 40.94 -16.89
N SER A 655 -15.29 41.82 -16.76
CA SER A 655 -15.42 43.20 -17.24
C SER A 655 -15.50 43.26 -18.77
N THR A 656 -15.92 44.41 -19.31
CA THR A 656 -15.99 44.62 -20.76
C THR A 656 -14.62 44.47 -21.43
N ASP A 657 -13.56 44.95 -20.77
CA ASP A 657 -12.20 44.88 -21.28
C ASP A 657 -11.67 43.43 -21.25
N GLU A 658 -11.89 42.71 -20.15
CA GLU A 658 -11.52 41.30 -20.03
C GLU A 658 -12.21 40.42 -21.08
N ALA A 659 -13.52 40.61 -21.29
CA ALA A 659 -14.28 39.88 -22.32
C ALA A 659 -13.78 40.17 -23.74
N ALA A 660 -13.25 41.38 -24.00
CA ALA A 660 -12.71 41.74 -25.30
C ALA A 660 -11.38 41.05 -25.62
N THR A 661 -10.61 40.63 -24.61
CA THR A 661 -9.27 40.03 -24.78
C THR A 661 -9.25 38.51 -25.00
N ILE A 662 -10.36 37.80 -24.73
CA ILE A 662 -10.42 36.34 -24.80
C ILE A 662 -11.41 35.88 -25.90
N THR A 663 -11.11 34.77 -26.59
CA THR A 663 -12.07 33.99 -27.38
C THR A 663 -12.15 32.54 -26.92
N ASP A 664 -13.18 31.83 -27.36
CA ASP A 664 -13.31 30.37 -27.18
C ASP A 664 -13.22 29.90 -25.71
N MET A 665 -13.80 30.67 -24.78
CA MET A 665 -13.79 30.32 -23.36
C MET A 665 -14.71 29.14 -23.09
N ARG A 666 -14.18 28.12 -22.41
CA ARG A 666 -14.88 26.91 -21.99
C ARG A 666 -14.52 26.54 -20.56
N LEU A 667 -15.34 25.70 -19.95
CA LEU A 667 -15.05 25.09 -18.67
C LEU A 667 -14.46 23.69 -18.90
N VAL A 668 -13.53 23.26 -18.05
CA VAL A 668 -12.88 21.95 -18.15
C VAL A 668 -12.81 21.32 -16.77
N ASP A 669 -13.12 20.04 -16.65
CA ASP A 669 -12.89 19.28 -15.43
C ASP A 669 -11.38 19.15 -15.20
N ASN A 670 -10.87 19.71 -14.10
CA ASN A 670 -9.44 19.75 -13.82
C ASN A 670 -8.83 18.34 -13.68
N ALA A 671 -9.60 17.35 -13.21
CA ALA A 671 -9.09 16.00 -12.98
C ALA A 671 -8.99 15.18 -14.27
N THR A 672 -9.91 15.39 -15.22
CA THR A 672 -10.01 14.55 -16.42
C THR A 672 -9.60 15.26 -17.72
N GLY A 673 -9.52 16.59 -17.72
CA GLY A 673 -9.32 17.38 -18.93
C GLY A 673 -10.55 17.45 -19.84
N THR A 674 -11.67 16.85 -19.44
CA THR A 674 -12.91 16.83 -20.23
C THR A 674 -13.61 18.18 -20.15
N GLN A 675 -14.08 18.69 -21.28
CA GLN A 675 -14.86 19.91 -21.33
C GLN A 675 -16.20 19.78 -20.60
N ILE A 676 -16.59 20.84 -19.88
CA ILE A 676 -17.86 21.00 -19.20
C ILE A 676 -18.67 22.10 -19.91
N GLY A 677 -19.87 21.78 -20.37
CA GLY A 677 -20.70 22.72 -21.13
C GLY A 677 -20.16 23.03 -22.53
N THR A 678 -20.65 24.10 -23.15
CA THR A 678 -20.27 24.50 -24.52
C THR A 678 -19.25 25.62 -24.54
N THR A 679 -18.41 25.64 -25.58
CA THR A 679 -17.43 26.72 -25.81
C THR A 679 -18.15 28.01 -26.19
N LYS A 680 -17.72 29.14 -25.63
CA LYS A 680 -18.20 30.49 -25.98
C LYS A 680 -17.18 31.16 -26.90
N PRO A 681 -17.43 31.26 -28.22
CA PRO A 681 -16.46 31.84 -29.16
C PRO A 681 -16.30 33.35 -28.95
N THR A 682 -17.37 34.03 -28.56
CA THR A 682 -17.38 35.46 -28.20
C THR A 682 -17.90 35.60 -26.78
N LEU A 683 -17.24 36.45 -25.98
CA LEU A 683 -17.58 36.67 -24.57
C LEU A 683 -18.31 38.00 -24.38
N GLY A 684 -19.17 38.04 -23.37
CA GLY A 684 -19.77 39.27 -22.84
C GLY A 684 -19.39 39.47 -21.38
N ALA A 685 -19.99 40.47 -20.74
CA ALA A 685 -19.78 40.72 -19.31
C ALA A 685 -20.31 39.56 -18.43
N THR A 686 -21.31 38.82 -18.90
CA THR A 686 -21.87 37.65 -18.20
C THR A 686 -21.90 36.46 -19.16
N ASN A 687 -21.26 35.37 -18.78
CA ASN A 687 -21.11 34.18 -19.62
C ASN A 687 -21.71 32.98 -18.89
N THR A 688 -22.93 32.59 -19.29
CA THR A 688 -23.66 31.47 -18.69
C THR A 688 -23.40 30.17 -19.45
N TYR A 689 -23.03 29.13 -18.70
CA TYR A 689 -22.83 27.76 -19.14
C TYR A 689 -23.93 26.87 -18.57
N SER A 690 -24.72 26.25 -19.46
CA SER A 690 -25.60 25.15 -19.09
C SER A 690 -24.75 23.89 -18.96
N VAL A 691 -24.81 23.28 -17.79
CA VAL A 691 -24.04 22.08 -17.42
C VAL A 691 -24.99 21.04 -16.83
N ASN A 692 -24.51 19.82 -16.60
CA ASN A 692 -25.29 18.80 -15.91
C ASN A 692 -24.34 17.75 -15.31
N PHE A 693 -24.01 17.90 -14.04
CA PHE A 693 -23.22 16.91 -13.32
C PHE A 693 -23.54 16.92 -11.82
N ASN A 694 -23.33 15.78 -11.18
CA ASN A 694 -23.59 15.61 -9.76
C ASN A 694 -22.32 15.86 -8.94
N ILE A 695 -22.47 16.59 -7.84
CA ILE A 695 -21.53 16.61 -6.72
C ILE A 695 -22.24 15.86 -5.57
N PRO A 696 -21.74 14.70 -5.10
CA PRO A 696 -22.37 13.98 -4.00
C PRO A 696 -22.29 14.79 -2.70
N ALA A 697 -23.07 14.42 -1.68
CA ALA A 697 -22.98 15.04 -0.35
C ALA A 697 -21.55 14.96 0.18
N SER A 698 -21.05 16.04 0.78
CA SER A 698 -19.63 16.21 1.17
C SER A 698 -18.61 16.07 0.02
N GLY A 699 -19.06 16.07 -1.23
CA GLY A 699 -18.22 16.00 -2.42
C GLY A 699 -17.82 17.37 -2.94
N SER A 700 -16.81 17.37 -3.81
CA SER A 700 -16.35 18.57 -4.52
C SER A 700 -15.95 18.28 -5.96
N LYS A 701 -15.99 19.28 -6.84
CA LYS A 701 -15.45 19.22 -8.20
C LYS A 701 -14.64 20.49 -8.50
N THR A 702 -13.43 20.32 -9.00
CA THR A 702 -12.56 21.42 -9.45
C THR A 702 -12.70 21.61 -10.96
N ILE A 703 -12.92 22.86 -11.36
CA ILE A 703 -13.23 23.27 -12.72
C ILE A 703 -12.26 24.37 -13.13
N ASP A 704 -11.66 24.20 -14.29
CA ASP A 704 -10.77 25.18 -14.92
C ASP A 704 -11.54 25.99 -15.96
N ILE A 705 -11.26 27.29 -16.03
CA ILE A 705 -11.67 28.16 -17.13
C ILE A 705 -10.52 28.16 -18.14
N VAL A 706 -10.79 27.81 -19.39
CA VAL A 706 -9.78 27.74 -20.45
C VAL A 706 -10.27 28.52 -21.67
N GLY A 707 -9.42 29.36 -22.27
CA GLY A 707 -9.74 30.14 -23.46
C GLY A 707 -8.51 30.55 -24.25
N ASN A 708 -8.69 31.30 -25.35
CA ASN A 708 -7.61 31.84 -26.16
C ASN A 708 -7.43 33.32 -25.85
N ILE A 709 -6.23 33.75 -25.50
CA ILE A 709 -5.90 35.17 -25.38
C ILE A 709 -5.68 35.71 -26.80
N LYS A 710 -6.45 36.70 -27.24
CA LYS A 710 -6.35 37.26 -28.60
C LYS A 710 -4.96 37.83 -28.85
N SER A 711 -4.41 37.62 -30.04
CA SER A 711 -3.20 38.30 -30.49
C SER A 711 -3.42 39.82 -30.51
N GLY A 712 -2.40 40.58 -30.09
CA GLY A 712 -2.49 42.05 -29.99
C GLY A 712 -3.33 42.58 -28.82
N SER A 713 -3.72 41.73 -27.86
CA SER A 713 -4.30 42.21 -26.59
C SER A 713 -3.31 43.10 -25.84
N ASN A 714 -3.80 44.20 -25.26
CA ASN A 714 -2.97 45.09 -24.45
C ASN A 714 -2.46 44.37 -23.18
N ALA A 715 -1.30 44.80 -22.69
CA ALA A 715 -0.79 44.33 -21.41
C ALA A 715 -1.69 44.79 -20.25
N GLY A 716 -1.94 43.93 -19.26
CA GLY A 716 -2.78 44.24 -18.12
C GLY A 716 -3.27 43.01 -17.36
N THR A 717 -3.94 43.23 -16.23
CA THR A 717 -4.54 42.17 -15.42
C THR A 717 -5.88 41.71 -16.00
N TRP A 718 -6.12 40.42 -15.94
CA TRP A 718 -7.36 39.76 -16.31
C TRP A 718 -7.82 38.86 -15.16
N THR A 719 -9.09 38.98 -14.78
CA THR A 719 -9.72 38.20 -13.71
C THR A 719 -11.11 37.73 -14.12
N ALA A 720 -11.58 36.63 -13.52
CA ALA A 720 -12.93 36.14 -13.70
C ALA A 720 -13.63 36.00 -12.34
N VAL A 721 -14.97 36.13 -12.34
CA VAL A 721 -15.79 35.95 -11.14
C VAL A 721 -16.81 34.84 -11.38
N ILE A 722 -16.90 33.89 -10.44
CA ILE A 722 -18.02 32.94 -10.38
C ILE A 722 -19.15 33.59 -9.59
N THR A 723 -20.27 33.82 -10.27
CA THR A 723 -21.33 34.69 -9.76
C THR A 723 -22.38 33.91 -8.95
N SER A 724 -22.76 34.45 -7.80
CA SER A 724 -23.80 34.00 -6.89
C SER A 724 -25.19 34.54 -7.25
N GLY A 725 -26.21 34.09 -6.51
CA GLY A 725 -27.60 34.55 -6.67
C GLY A 725 -28.51 33.65 -7.51
N SER A 726 -29.82 33.90 -7.40
CA SER A 726 -30.86 33.11 -8.07
C SER A 726 -30.74 33.20 -9.60
N GLY A 727 -30.59 32.07 -10.27
CA GLY A 727 -30.39 31.99 -11.72
C GLY A 727 -28.94 32.08 -12.18
N ASN A 728 -27.99 32.20 -11.26
CA ASN A 728 -26.55 32.24 -11.53
C ASN A 728 -25.90 30.88 -11.26
N THR A 729 -24.69 30.83 -10.72
CA THR A 729 -23.98 29.56 -10.49
C THR A 729 -24.68 28.72 -9.43
N GLY A 730 -25.17 27.55 -9.83
CA GLY A 730 -26.05 26.77 -8.99
C GLY A 730 -26.57 25.48 -9.63
N GLY A 731 -27.54 24.90 -8.95
CA GLY A 731 -28.06 23.58 -9.23
C GLY A 731 -29.34 23.27 -8.47
N THR A 732 -29.68 22.00 -8.41
CA THR A 732 -30.77 21.49 -7.57
C THR A 732 -30.25 20.41 -6.62
N GLY A 733 -30.82 20.33 -5.42
CA GLY A 733 -30.55 19.22 -4.50
C GLY A 733 -30.92 17.88 -5.15
N LEU A 734 -30.04 16.88 -5.04
CA LEU A 734 -30.25 15.57 -5.68
C LEU A 734 -31.45 14.82 -5.10
N THR A 735 -31.79 15.08 -3.84
CA THR A 735 -32.90 14.42 -3.15
C THR A 735 -34.09 15.35 -3.03
N THR A 736 -33.88 16.62 -2.65
CA THR A 736 -34.97 17.57 -2.43
C THR A 736 -35.50 18.21 -3.71
N GLY A 737 -34.70 18.31 -4.76
CA GLY A 737 -35.03 19.05 -5.99
C GLY A 737 -35.07 20.57 -5.81
N ASN A 738 -34.77 21.09 -4.61
CA ASN A 738 -34.79 22.51 -4.33
C ASN A 738 -33.64 23.23 -5.04
N ALA A 739 -33.88 24.47 -5.47
CA ALA A 739 -32.83 25.31 -6.09
C ALA A 739 -31.75 25.69 -5.07
N ILE A 740 -30.49 25.53 -5.46
CA ILE A 740 -29.30 25.84 -4.66
C ILE A 740 -28.38 26.72 -5.49
N THR A 741 -27.83 27.77 -4.88
CA THR A 741 -26.87 28.67 -5.54
C THR A 741 -25.63 28.80 -4.69
N VAL A 742 -24.51 29.20 -5.30
CA VAL A 742 -23.31 29.53 -4.53
C VAL A 742 -23.58 30.78 -3.68
N GLY A 743 -23.13 30.77 -2.42
CA GLY A 743 -23.54 31.77 -1.43
C GLY A 743 -22.98 33.19 -1.65
N THR A 744 -21.81 33.31 -2.26
CA THR A 744 -21.15 34.60 -2.53
C THR A 744 -20.37 34.55 -3.84
N ASP A 745 -20.19 35.71 -4.47
CA ASP A 745 -19.34 35.84 -5.64
C ASP A 745 -17.89 35.45 -5.32
N LEU A 746 -17.26 34.71 -6.23
CA LEU A 746 -15.88 34.28 -6.09
C LEU A 746 -15.04 34.84 -7.23
N THR A 747 -14.24 35.88 -6.95
CA THR A 747 -13.14 36.27 -7.84
C THR A 747 -12.12 35.14 -7.92
N LEU A 748 -11.56 34.88 -9.10
CA LEU A 748 -10.58 33.83 -9.39
C LEU A 748 -9.14 34.38 -9.38
N GLN A 749 -8.19 33.60 -9.92
CA GLN A 749 -6.78 33.97 -10.07
C GLN A 749 -6.63 35.19 -11.00
N THR A 750 -5.57 35.96 -10.78
CA THR A 750 -5.16 37.06 -11.65
C THR A 750 -4.27 36.52 -12.77
N ILE A 751 -4.67 36.72 -14.01
CA ILE A 751 -3.86 36.44 -15.19
C ILE A 751 -3.32 37.78 -15.71
N THR A 752 -2.01 37.97 -15.67
CA THR A 752 -1.37 39.16 -16.23
C THR A 752 -1.05 38.89 -17.70
N VAL A 753 -1.74 39.55 -18.61
CA VAL A 753 -1.36 39.57 -20.02
C VAL A 753 -0.15 40.49 -20.16
N GLY A 754 1.00 39.94 -20.54
CA GLY A 754 2.27 40.65 -20.71
C GLY A 754 2.86 40.48 -22.11
N THR A 755 4.11 40.91 -22.28
CA THR A 755 4.91 40.72 -23.50
C THR A 755 6.06 39.77 -23.24
N GLY A 756 6.44 38.98 -24.26
CA GLY A 756 7.72 38.27 -24.26
C GLY A 756 8.88 39.26 -24.21
N THR A 757 9.92 38.96 -23.43
CA THR A 757 11.17 39.74 -23.44
C THR A 757 12.30 38.92 -24.02
N PHE A 758 13.24 39.61 -24.66
CA PHE A 758 14.33 39.02 -25.41
C PHE A 758 15.59 39.85 -25.16
N THR A 759 16.61 39.25 -24.56
CA THR A 759 17.85 39.94 -24.19
C THR A 759 19.07 39.15 -24.66
N THR A 760 20.19 39.84 -24.83
CA THR A 760 21.41 39.24 -25.37
C THR A 760 22.65 39.65 -24.60
N ALA A 761 23.67 38.79 -24.64
CA ALA A 761 24.97 39.03 -24.04
C ALA A 761 26.07 38.27 -24.79
N VAL A 762 27.33 38.65 -24.58
CA VAL A 762 28.46 37.79 -24.91
C VAL A 762 28.39 36.55 -24.01
N GLY A 763 28.43 35.37 -24.62
CA GLY A 763 28.18 34.11 -23.93
C GLY A 763 29.35 33.66 -23.06
N ALA A 764 29.05 32.83 -22.06
CA ALA A 764 30.08 32.27 -21.19
C ALA A 764 31.08 31.36 -21.95
N GLY A 765 30.68 30.82 -23.10
CA GLY A 765 31.52 30.04 -24.00
C GLY A 765 32.40 30.89 -24.94
N ASN A 766 32.44 32.22 -24.78
CA ASN A 766 33.22 33.08 -25.64
C ASN A 766 34.72 32.78 -25.51
N PRO A 767 35.43 32.52 -26.61
CA PRO A 767 36.80 32.01 -26.56
C PRO A 767 37.83 33.08 -26.14
N ASP A 768 38.89 32.63 -25.46
CA ASP A 768 40.06 33.45 -25.17
C ASP A 768 40.72 33.93 -26.47
N SER A 769 41.41 35.07 -26.40
CA SER A 769 42.21 35.61 -27.50
C SER A 769 43.39 34.70 -27.82
N LEU A 770 43.66 34.44 -29.10
CA LEU A 770 44.70 33.49 -29.51
C LEU A 770 45.42 33.92 -30.81
N ASN A 771 46.69 33.55 -30.96
CA ASN A 771 47.30 33.50 -32.29
C ASN A 771 46.71 32.29 -33.05
N VAL A 772 46.32 32.48 -34.31
CA VAL A 772 45.74 31.44 -35.17
C VAL A 772 46.53 31.28 -36.46
N VAL A 773 46.71 30.03 -36.88
CA VAL A 773 47.49 29.72 -38.10
C VAL A 773 46.59 29.92 -39.33
N ALA A 774 47.09 30.64 -40.33
CA ALA A 774 46.43 30.76 -41.63
C ALA A 774 46.19 29.37 -42.26
N GLY A 775 45.00 29.12 -42.81
CA GLY A 775 44.57 27.82 -43.31
C GLY A 775 43.80 26.96 -42.30
N THR A 776 43.56 27.46 -41.09
CA THR A 776 42.75 26.75 -40.07
C THR A 776 41.26 26.96 -40.33
N SER A 777 40.50 25.86 -40.35
CA SER A 777 39.03 25.87 -40.46
C SER A 777 38.35 25.78 -39.09
N ASP A 778 37.10 26.22 -39.02
CA ASP A 778 36.22 26.13 -37.85
C ASP A 778 36.85 26.71 -36.56
N VAL A 779 37.54 27.84 -36.67
CA VAL A 779 38.04 28.58 -35.50
C VAL A 779 36.86 29.27 -34.84
N GLN A 780 36.45 28.82 -33.66
CA GLN A 780 35.45 29.55 -32.86
C GLN A 780 36.03 30.91 -32.49
N ALA A 781 35.40 31.98 -32.99
CA ALA A 781 35.83 33.35 -32.82
C ALA A 781 34.92 34.16 -31.87
N GLY A 782 33.72 33.66 -31.59
CA GLY A 782 32.81 34.24 -30.60
C GLY A 782 31.72 33.28 -30.16
N SER A 783 31.10 33.56 -29.01
CA SER A 783 29.89 32.90 -28.52
C SER A 783 28.96 33.94 -27.91
N PHE A 784 27.68 33.86 -28.22
CA PHE A 784 26.68 34.86 -27.82
C PHE A 784 25.44 34.18 -27.24
N THR A 785 24.99 34.62 -26.08
CA THR A 785 23.83 34.08 -25.36
C THR A 785 22.61 34.95 -25.60
N PHE A 786 21.48 34.30 -25.87
CA PHE A 786 20.17 34.90 -26.06
C PHE A 786 19.24 34.35 -24.98
N THR A 787 18.65 35.23 -24.16
CA THR A 787 17.79 34.86 -23.04
C THR A 787 16.38 35.39 -23.28
N THR A 788 15.38 34.53 -23.07
CA THR A 788 13.97 34.89 -23.24
C THR A 788 13.22 34.80 -21.92
N GLN A 789 12.14 35.55 -21.78
CA GLN A 789 11.21 35.42 -20.67
C GLN A 789 9.77 35.65 -21.14
N ASN A 790 8.82 34.93 -20.54
CA ASN A 790 7.39 34.89 -20.85
C ASN A 790 6.99 34.34 -22.23
N SER A 791 7.91 34.18 -23.18
CA SER A 791 7.65 33.63 -24.53
C SER A 791 8.90 32.97 -25.08
N SER A 792 8.73 31.86 -25.82
CA SER A 792 9.84 31.28 -26.59
C SER A 792 10.08 32.11 -27.85
N PHE A 793 11.32 32.18 -28.31
CA PHE A 793 11.68 32.89 -29.53
C PHE A 793 12.37 31.96 -30.54
N LYS A 794 12.11 32.20 -31.82
CA LYS A 794 12.86 31.65 -32.93
C LYS A 794 13.59 32.78 -33.64
N VAL A 795 14.92 32.80 -33.57
CA VAL A 795 15.76 33.73 -34.33
C VAL A 795 15.81 33.26 -35.76
N GLU A 796 15.35 34.10 -36.69
CA GLU A 796 15.26 33.81 -38.12
C GLU A 796 16.33 34.53 -38.94
N GLU A 797 16.88 35.62 -38.42
CA GLU A 797 17.94 36.39 -39.08
C GLU A 797 18.99 36.87 -38.08
N LEU A 798 20.27 36.69 -38.43
CA LEU A 798 21.45 37.19 -37.71
C LEU A 798 22.49 37.70 -38.71
N LYS A 799 23.13 38.82 -38.40
CA LYS A 799 24.26 39.36 -39.18
C LYS A 799 25.50 39.42 -38.31
N VAL A 800 26.58 38.79 -38.78
CA VAL A 800 27.90 38.82 -38.16
C VAL A 800 28.76 39.89 -38.82
N LEU A 801 29.43 40.71 -38.02
CA LEU A 801 30.36 41.74 -38.45
C LEU A 801 31.80 41.29 -38.18
N ILE A 802 32.69 41.52 -39.14
CA ILE A 802 34.15 41.26 -39.05
C ILE A 802 34.88 42.56 -39.38
N PRO A 803 35.91 43.00 -38.62
CA PRO A 803 36.69 44.18 -38.96
C PRO A 803 37.18 44.18 -40.41
N ALA A 804 36.97 45.30 -41.12
CA ALA A 804 37.23 45.39 -42.56
C ALA A 804 38.70 45.08 -42.92
N ASP A 805 39.64 45.38 -42.02
CA ASP A 805 41.06 45.15 -42.23
C ASP A 805 41.50 43.70 -42.01
N ALA A 806 40.66 42.88 -41.36
CA ALA A 806 40.85 41.44 -41.17
C ALA A 806 39.95 40.59 -42.10
N ALA A 807 38.97 41.19 -42.76
CA ALA A 807 37.97 40.51 -43.58
C ALA A 807 38.55 39.59 -44.66
N THR A 808 39.65 39.96 -45.32
CA THR A 808 40.31 39.10 -46.32
C THR A 808 40.96 37.84 -45.72
N SER A 809 41.13 37.81 -44.40
CA SER A 809 41.62 36.65 -43.64
C SER A 809 40.48 35.77 -43.10
N VAL A 810 39.24 36.00 -43.54
CA VAL A 810 38.08 35.14 -43.24
C VAL A 810 37.45 34.72 -44.57
N ALA A 811 37.51 33.43 -44.88
CA ALA A 811 36.96 32.85 -46.11
C ALA A 811 35.44 32.62 -46.01
N SER A 812 34.96 32.21 -44.85
CA SER A 812 33.54 32.08 -44.53
C SER A 812 33.31 32.11 -43.02
N VAL A 813 32.08 32.45 -42.65
CA VAL A 813 31.60 32.44 -41.27
C VAL A 813 30.60 31.31 -41.13
N LYS A 814 30.62 30.59 -40.02
CA LYS A 814 29.67 29.53 -39.69
C LYS A 814 29.03 29.81 -38.33
N LEU A 815 27.71 29.71 -38.26
CA LEU A 815 26.97 29.71 -37.01
C LEU A 815 26.72 28.27 -36.55
N ARG A 816 26.83 28.02 -35.25
CA ARG A 816 26.41 26.78 -34.61
C ARG A 816 25.44 27.09 -33.47
N TYR A 817 24.25 26.49 -33.49
CA TYR A 817 23.16 26.78 -32.53
C TYR A 817 22.23 25.57 -32.34
N LYS A 818 21.21 25.69 -31.49
CA LYS A 818 20.19 24.66 -31.26
C LYS A 818 18.84 24.99 -31.90
N ASN A 819 18.20 24.02 -32.56
CA ASN A 819 16.82 24.18 -33.06
C ASN A 819 15.77 23.74 -32.02
N SER A 820 14.49 23.80 -32.39
CA SER A 820 13.37 23.50 -31.49
C SER A 820 13.31 22.04 -31.01
N LEU A 821 14.04 21.13 -31.65
CA LEU A 821 14.18 19.73 -31.22
C LEU A 821 15.44 19.50 -30.36
N GLY A 822 16.20 20.56 -30.06
CA GLY A 822 17.48 20.50 -29.34
C GLY A 822 18.65 19.96 -30.18
N ALA A 823 18.47 19.78 -31.50
CA ALA A 823 19.54 19.34 -32.39
C ALA A 823 20.52 20.49 -32.66
N THR A 824 21.82 20.17 -32.77
CA THR A 824 22.83 21.15 -33.17
C THR A 824 22.77 21.36 -34.67
N GLU A 825 22.56 22.61 -35.09
CA GLU A 825 22.57 23.04 -36.48
C GLU A 825 23.85 23.82 -36.77
N GLU A 826 24.37 23.68 -37.99
CA GLU A 826 25.47 24.49 -38.52
C GLU A 826 25.06 25.17 -39.82
N LYS A 827 25.24 26.49 -39.90
CA LYS A 827 24.98 27.29 -41.11
C LYS A 827 26.21 28.05 -41.52
N THR A 828 26.68 27.85 -42.75
CA THR A 828 27.81 28.58 -43.33
C THR A 828 27.30 29.73 -44.19
N GLY A 829 27.80 30.93 -43.94
CA GLY A 829 27.53 32.16 -44.67
C GLY A 829 28.79 32.69 -45.36
N SER A 830 28.60 33.27 -46.54
CA SER A 830 29.66 33.98 -47.26
C SER A 830 29.89 35.35 -46.64
N LEU A 831 31.15 35.76 -46.57
CA LEU A 831 31.52 37.10 -46.11
C LEU A 831 31.43 38.09 -47.28
N THR A 832 30.62 39.13 -47.13
CA THR A 832 30.58 40.26 -48.06
C THR A 832 31.59 41.30 -47.61
N LEU A 833 32.62 41.53 -48.43
CA LEU A 833 33.69 42.50 -48.13
C LEU A 833 33.16 43.94 -48.15
N SER A 834 33.64 44.75 -47.23
CA SER A 834 33.35 46.19 -47.17
C SER A 834 33.83 46.88 -48.45
N SER A 835 32.95 47.63 -49.11
CA SER A 835 33.31 48.50 -50.24
C SER A 835 32.94 49.95 -49.92
N GLY A 836 33.90 50.88 -50.10
CA GLY A 836 33.77 52.30 -49.79
C GLY A 836 34.46 52.73 -48.47
N ALA A 837 34.93 53.99 -48.41
CA ALA A 837 35.78 54.50 -47.33
C ALA A 837 35.10 54.66 -45.94
N GLN A 838 33.79 54.39 -45.83
CA GLN A 838 33.03 54.56 -44.59
C GLN A 838 32.55 53.25 -43.93
N GLN A 839 32.82 52.09 -44.53
CA GLN A 839 32.43 50.81 -43.94
C GLN A 839 33.57 50.23 -43.11
N THR A 840 33.35 50.09 -41.80
CA THR A 840 34.34 49.61 -40.82
C THR A 840 34.35 48.08 -40.67
N HIS A 841 33.31 47.40 -41.15
CA HIS A 841 33.16 45.94 -41.04
C HIS A 841 32.67 45.30 -42.34
N ALA A 842 33.11 44.06 -42.58
CA ALA A 842 32.56 43.13 -43.56
C ALA A 842 31.45 42.31 -42.89
N THR A 843 30.47 41.84 -43.66
CA THR A 843 29.23 41.28 -43.10
C THR A 843 28.95 39.87 -43.62
N ALA A 844 28.54 38.97 -42.74
CA ALA A 844 27.93 37.68 -43.10
C ALA A 844 26.49 37.63 -42.58
N THR A 845 25.51 37.68 -43.48
CA THR A 845 24.08 37.67 -43.13
C THR A 845 23.52 36.26 -43.27
N PHE A 846 22.80 35.83 -42.25
CA PHE A 846 22.13 34.53 -42.18
C PHE A 846 20.62 34.76 -42.12
N THR A 847 19.86 34.17 -43.03
CA THR A 847 18.40 34.25 -43.07
C THR A 847 17.78 32.85 -43.05
N GLY A 848 16.52 32.75 -42.60
CA GLY A 848 15.81 31.49 -42.49
C GLY A 848 16.38 30.56 -41.41
N LEU A 849 16.97 31.15 -40.36
CA LEU A 849 17.44 30.41 -39.20
C LEU A 849 16.27 29.79 -38.43
N ASP A 850 16.53 28.64 -37.81
CA ASP A 850 15.63 27.91 -36.93
C ASP A 850 16.16 27.86 -35.48
N PHE A 851 17.01 28.82 -35.11
CA PHE A 851 17.58 28.94 -33.77
C PHE A 851 16.47 29.21 -32.77
N PHE A 852 16.19 28.24 -31.90
CA PHE A 852 15.04 28.26 -30.99
C PHE A 852 15.50 28.35 -29.55
N ILE A 853 14.89 29.28 -28.80
CA ILE A 853 15.12 29.46 -27.38
C ILE A 853 13.77 29.27 -26.69
N PRO A 854 13.62 28.27 -25.81
CA PRO A 854 12.40 28.06 -25.03
C PRO A 854 12.07 29.27 -24.16
N ALA A 855 10.79 29.43 -23.80
CA ALA A 855 10.36 30.47 -22.87
C ALA A 855 11.08 30.30 -21.52
N ASP A 856 11.50 31.41 -20.93
CA ASP A 856 12.18 31.45 -19.63
C ASP A 856 13.51 30.67 -19.59
N ASP A 857 14.17 30.58 -20.75
CA ASP A 857 15.43 29.87 -20.95
C ASP A 857 16.42 30.70 -21.81
N SER A 858 17.63 30.17 -21.97
CA SER A 858 18.71 30.76 -22.76
C SER A 858 19.25 29.80 -23.82
N GLY A 859 19.72 30.35 -24.93
CA GLY A 859 20.39 29.60 -25.99
C GLY A 859 21.62 30.34 -26.50
N ASP A 860 22.66 29.58 -26.84
CA ASP A 860 23.91 30.11 -27.36
C ASP A 860 24.00 29.94 -28.88
N VAL A 861 24.63 30.91 -29.53
CA VAL A 861 25.14 30.79 -30.90
C VAL A 861 26.65 30.99 -30.91
N ASP A 862 27.37 29.99 -31.40
CA ASP A 862 28.81 30.08 -31.62
C ASP A 862 29.07 30.57 -33.05
N VAL A 863 30.01 31.51 -33.18
CA VAL A 863 30.48 32.03 -34.46
C VAL A 863 31.86 31.44 -34.73
N LEU A 864 31.96 30.63 -35.78
CA LEU A 864 33.20 30.02 -36.25
C LEU A 864 33.64 30.68 -37.56
N VAL A 865 34.95 30.87 -37.74
CA VAL A 865 35.55 31.45 -38.94
C VAL A 865 36.50 30.46 -39.59
N ASN A 866 36.46 30.41 -40.93
CA ASN A 866 37.44 29.68 -41.73
C ASN A 866 38.50 30.65 -42.21
N ILE A 867 39.77 30.41 -41.84
CA ILE A 867 40.88 31.28 -42.18
C ILE A 867 41.57 30.71 -43.42
N PRO A 868 41.64 31.44 -44.56
CA PRO A 868 42.33 30.95 -45.75
C PRO A 868 43.84 30.86 -45.52
N THR A 869 44.55 30.14 -46.39
CA THR A 869 46.03 30.17 -46.37
C THR A 869 46.55 31.57 -46.75
N LEU A 870 47.80 31.91 -46.40
CA LEU A 870 48.40 33.18 -46.82
C LEU A 870 48.43 33.33 -48.36
N SER A 871 48.69 32.23 -49.09
CA SER A 871 48.61 32.20 -50.55
C SER A 871 47.18 32.38 -51.11
N SER A 872 46.16 32.23 -50.27
CA SER A 872 44.75 32.36 -50.61
C SER A 872 44.11 33.63 -50.03
N GLY A 873 44.92 34.64 -49.64
CA GLY A 873 44.43 35.98 -49.29
C GLY A 873 44.45 36.34 -47.80
N ALA A 874 44.74 35.39 -46.90
CA ALA A 874 44.95 35.73 -45.50
C ALA A 874 46.21 36.58 -45.33
N SER A 875 46.16 37.54 -44.42
CA SER A 875 47.28 38.42 -44.08
C SER A 875 47.70 38.21 -42.64
N SER A 876 48.97 37.88 -42.42
CA SER A 876 49.52 37.79 -41.08
C SER A 876 49.48 39.16 -40.37
N GLY A 877 49.24 39.15 -39.06
CA GLY A 877 49.14 40.35 -38.24
C GLY A 877 47.76 40.96 -38.16
N LYS A 878 46.78 40.45 -38.90
CA LYS A 878 45.39 40.88 -38.82
C LYS A 878 44.68 40.20 -37.65
N THR A 879 43.92 40.97 -36.87
CA THR A 879 43.13 40.46 -35.75
C THR A 879 41.69 40.28 -36.21
N ILE A 880 41.21 39.04 -36.18
CA ILE A 880 39.81 38.72 -36.40
C ILE A 880 39.10 38.83 -35.05
N SER A 881 38.10 39.71 -34.97
CA SER A 881 37.07 39.69 -33.93
C SER A 881 35.70 39.58 -34.59
N VAL A 882 34.71 39.09 -33.85
CA VAL A 882 33.34 38.90 -34.36
C VAL A 882 32.37 39.72 -33.54
N LEU A 883 31.44 40.39 -34.21
CA LEU A 883 30.32 41.06 -33.56
C LEU A 883 28.99 40.55 -34.12
N ILE A 884 27.94 40.56 -33.31
CA ILE A 884 26.55 40.41 -33.78
C ILE A 884 25.95 41.80 -33.92
N ASP A 885 25.46 42.12 -35.12
CA ASP A 885 24.76 43.38 -35.41
C ASP A 885 23.51 43.53 -34.54
N ASN A 886 23.32 44.69 -33.94
CA ASN A 886 22.14 44.99 -33.13
C ASN A 886 20.86 45.17 -33.95
N GLY A 887 20.93 45.20 -35.28
CA GLY A 887 19.78 45.21 -36.16
C GLY A 887 19.08 46.57 -36.31
N VAL A 888 19.64 47.66 -35.77
CA VAL A 888 19.03 49.01 -35.84
C VAL A 888 18.78 49.47 -37.29
N THR A 889 19.58 48.98 -38.24
CA THR A 889 19.39 49.25 -39.68
C THR A 889 18.76 48.05 -40.41
N ASP A 890 19.30 46.86 -40.18
CA ASP A 890 18.84 45.55 -40.69
C ASP A 890 19.73 44.43 -40.08
N GLY A 891 19.39 43.15 -40.26
CA GLY A 891 20.29 42.05 -39.89
C GLY A 891 19.97 41.31 -38.59
N PHE A 892 18.87 41.65 -37.91
CA PHE A 892 18.34 40.85 -36.82
C PHE A 892 16.82 40.68 -36.94
N ARG A 893 16.35 39.44 -36.77
CA ARG A 893 14.91 39.16 -36.62
C ARG A 893 14.69 37.92 -35.78
N ALA A 894 13.93 38.05 -34.71
CA ALA A 894 13.41 36.93 -33.92
C ALA A 894 11.89 37.03 -33.79
N VAL A 895 11.20 35.90 -33.83
CA VAL A 895 9.74 35.83 -33.72
C VAL A 895 9.40 35.03 -32.47
N ASP A 896 8.55 35.60 -31.63
CA ASP A 896 8.08 34.95 -30.42
C ASP A 896 6.96 33.92 -30.71
N SER A 897 6.53 33.17 -29.70
CA SER A 897 5.47 32.15 -29.86
C SER A 897 4.10 32.72 -30.27
N SER A 898 3.88 34.02 -30.10
CA SER A 898 2.66 34.74 -30.52
C SER A 898 2.72 35.24 -31.97
N GLY A 899 3.87 35.12 -32.64
CA GLY A 899 4.12 35.64 -33.99
C GLY A 899 4.60 37.09 -33.99
N THR A 900 4.86 37.68 -32.83
CA THR A 900 5.38 39.04 -32.70
C THR A 900 6.87 39.05 -33.01
N ALA A 901 7.29 39.89 -33.97
CA ALA A 901 8.68 39.99 -34.38
C ALA A 901 9.44 41.07 -33.61
N THR A 902 10.63 40.72 -33.11
CA THR A 902 11.66 41.63 -32.62
C THR A 902 12.71 41.80 -33.71
N THR A 903 12.95 43.03 -34.16
CA THR A 903 13.86 43.33 -35.30
C THR A 903 15.14 44.05 -34.87
N THR A 904 15.27 44.38 -33.59
CA THR A 904 16.44 45.05 -33.02
C THR A 904 16.81 44.40 -31.69
N LEU A 905 18.10 44.25 -31.42
CA LEU A 905 18.63 43.94 -30.10
C LEU A 905 18.75 45.24 -29.28
N ASP A 906 18.62 45.13 -27.97
CA ASP A 906 18.83 46.26 -27.07
C ASP A 906 20.34 46.57 -26.94
N GLY A 907 20.73 47.82 -27.19
CA GLY A 907 22.11 48.30 -27.00
C GLY A 907 22.94 48.41 -28.29
N ALA A 908 24.27 48.38 -28.14
CA ALA A 908 25.21 48.39 -29.27
C ALA A 908 25.42 46.97 -29.82
N ASP A 909 26.16 46.84 -30.94
CA ASP A 909 26.58 45.54 -31.47
C ASP A 909 27.27 44.70 -30.38
N LEU A 910 26.95 43.41 -30.31
CA LEU A 910 27.55 42.51 -29.33
C LEU A 910 28.94 42.14 -29.78
N ASP A 911 29.96 42.69 -29.13
CA ASP A 911 31.36 42.49 -29.49
C ASP A 911 32.00 41.36 -28.66
N GLY A 912 32.39 40.28 -29.33
CA GLY A 912 33.09 39.15 -28.71
C GLY A 912 34.45 39.52 -28.11
N SER A 913 35.03 40.65 -28.52
CA SER A 913 36.30 41.21 -28.01
C SER A 913 36.13 42.30 -26.95
N ALA A 914 34.88 42.60 -26.53
CA ALA A 914 34.62 43.64 -25.54
C ALA A 914 35.25 43.38 -24.16
N THR A 915 35.52 42.11 -23.83
CA THR A 915 36.21 41.71 -22.59
C THR A 915 37.69 41.52 -22.85
N ALA A 916 38.54 42.21 -22.08
CA ALA A 916 39.99 42.13 -22.23
C ALA A 916 40.48 40.68 -22.14
N GLY A 917 41.15 40.22 -23.20
CA GLY A 917 41.70 38.87 -23.29
C GLY A 917 40.79 37.83 -23.96
N SER A 918 39.60 38.21 -24.44
CA SER A 918 38.68 37.32 -25.17
C SER A 918 38.43 37.82 -26.60
N GLY A 919 38.08 36.92 -27.53
CA GLY A 919 37.56 37.29 -28.84
C GLY A 919 38.55 37.82 -29.90
N ASP A 920 39.83 38.04 -29.57
CA ASP A 920 40.84 38.50 -30.53
C ASP A 920 41.67 37.34 -31.11
N PHE A 921 41.55 37.12 -32.43
CA PHE A 921 42.26 36.05 -33.14
C PHE A 921 43.27 36.61 -34.13
N VAL A 922 44.55 36.65 -33.74
CA VAL A 922 45.59 37.23 -34.58
C VAL A 922 46.12 36.20 -35.56
N VAL A 923 45.96 36.46 -36.85
CA VAL A 923 46.38 35.57 -37.94
C VAL A 923 47.89 35.56 -38.06
N ARG A 924 48.48 34.37 -38.18
CA ARG A 924 49.92 34.12 -38.36
C ARG A 924 50.16 33.03 -39.41
N GLY A 925 51.26 33.11 -40.16
CA GLY A 925 51.71 32.03 -41.04
C GLY A 925 52.27 30.82 -40.28
N SER A 926 52.96 31.10 -39.18
CA SER A 926 53.56 30.13 -38.26
C SER A 926 53.47 30.67 -36.83
N ILE A 927 53.36 29.80 -35.83
CA ILE A 927 53.33 30.19 -34.41
C ILE A 927 54.38 29.35 -33.68
N PRO A 928 55.26 29.95 -32.86
CA PRO A 928 56.24 29.21 -32.10
C PRO A 928 55.56 28.42 -30.98
N THR A 929 55.98 27.16 -30.83
CA THR A 929 55.73 26.40 -29.61
C THR A 929 57.05 26.28 -28.86
N LEU A 930 57.09 26.76 -27.62
CA LEU A 930 58.23 26.56 -26.73
C LEU A 930 57.92 25.45 -25.74
N SER A 931 58.94 24.66 -25.42
CA SER A 931 58.85 23.64 -24.38
C SER A 931 60.16 23.58 -23.60
N SER A 932 60.09 23.19 -22.33
CA SER A 932 61.27 23.02 -21.50
C SER A 932 61.66 21.56 -21.44
N THR A 933 62.96 21.28 -21.47
CA THR A 933 63.47 19.93 -21.17
C THR A 933 64.10 19.98 -19.77
N PRO A 934 63.62 19.18 -18.80
CA PRO A 934 64.12 19.23 -17.42
C PRO A 934 65.65 19.08 -17.34
N ILE A 935 66.25 19.84 -16.43
CA ILE A 935 67.64 19.67 -16.02
C ILE A 935 67.60 18.94 -14.68
N THR A 936 68.01 17.67 -14.68
CA THR A 936 67.97 16.80 -13.48
C THR A 936 69.24 16.88 -12.65
N ASP A 937 70.30 17.49 -13.18
CA ASP A 937 71.59 17.58 -12.51
C ASP A 937 71.55 18.61 -11.37
N ALA A 938 72.05 18.21 -10.19
CA ALA A 938 72.21 19.10 -9.05
C ALA A 938 73.04 20.34 -9.41
N LEU A 939 72.72 21.50 -8.84
CA LEU A 939 73.46 22.74 -9.04
C LEU A 939 74.87 22.58 -8.47
N VAL A 940 75.89 22.69 -9.32
CA VAL A 940 77.31 22.59 -8.92
C VAL A 940 78.08 23.83 -9.36
N ALA A 941 79.14 24.16 -8.63
CA ALA A 941 80.01 25.28 -8.97
C ALA A 941 80.94 24.87 -10.12
N GLY A 942 81.20 25.78 -11.05
CA GLY A 942 82.08 25.53 -12.19
C GLY A 942 81.75 26.39 -13.40
N SER A 943 82.64 26.34 -14.39
CA SER A 943 82.41 26.93 -15.71
C SER A 943 81.44 26.09 -16.54
N ASP A 944 80.78 26.73 -17.52
CA ASP A 944 79.91 26.09 -18.53
C ASP A 944 78.74 25.26 -17.96
N GLN A 945 78.14 25.73 -16.87
CA GLN A 945 76.98 25.08 -16.25
C GLN A 945 75.68 25.42 -16.99
N VAL A 946 74.91 24.39 -17.35
CA VAL A 946 73.56 24.55 -17.92
C VAL A 946 72.60 25.04 -16.84
N ILE A 947 72.06 26.24 -17.01
CA ILE A 947 71.10 26.84 -16.07
C ILE A 947 69.68 26.89 -16.61
N GLY A 948 69.49 26.66 -17.92
CA GLY A 948 68.18 26.55 -18.54
C GLY A 948 68.24 25.79 -19.87
N ARG A 949 67.18 25.06 -20.20
CA ARG A 949 67.05 24.28 -21.44
C ARG A 949 65.63 24.40 -21.99
N PHE A 950 65.54 24.84 -23.25
CA PHE A 950 64.25 25.03 -23.92
C PHE A 950 64.34 24.67 -25.40
N THR A 951 63.26 24.15 -25.94
CA THR A 951 63.07 23.87 -27.37
C THR A 951 62.17 24.93 -27.95
N VAL A 952 62.52 25.42 -29.14
CA VAL A 952 61.61 26.21 -29.98
C VAL A 952 61.21 25.35 -31.17
N SER A 953 59.93 25.30 -31.48
CA SER A 953 59.37 24.51 -32.58
C SER A 953 58.51 25.38 -33.49
N ALA A 954 58.71 25.23 -34.80
CA ALA A 954 57.83 25.78 -35.82
C ALA A 954 56.61 24.89 -36.01
N ASN A 955 55.43 25.47 -36.24
CA ASN A 955 54.29 24.68 -36.70
C ASN A 955 54.56 24.05 -38.07
N SER A 956 53.80 23.03 -38.45
CA SER A 956 53.94 22.38 -39.77
C SER A 956 53.49 23.27 -40.94
N GLY A 957 52.73 24.34 -40.69
CA GLY A 957 52.17 25.22 -41.71
C GLY A 957 53.12 26.28 -42.28
N GLY A 958 54.24 26.58 -41.60
CA GLY A 958 55.18 27.60 -42.07
C GLY A 958 56.48 27.63 -41.28
N SER A 959 57.54 28.18 -41.88
CA SER A 959 58.79 28.45 -41.17
C SER A 959 58.62 29.59 -40.16
N MET A 960 59.41 29.60 -39.09
CA MET A 960 59.48 30.72 -38.16
C MET A 960 60.92 31.11 -37.86
N GLY A 961 61.11 32.29 -37.30
CA GLY A 961 62.39 32.78 -36.79
C GLY A 961 62.24 33.39 -35.41
N TRP A 962 63.33 33.46 -34.65
CA TRP A 962 63.38 34.25 -33.43
C TRP A 962 64.74 34.94 -33.28
N ARG A 963 64.79 36.04 -32.51
CA ARG A 963 66.04 36.79 -32.30
C ARG A 963 66.29 37.22 -30.86
N LYS A 964 65.26 37.33 -30.02
CA LYS A 964 65.42 37.75 -28.63
C LYS A 964 64.71 36.78 -27.70
N ALA A 965 65.37 36.45 -26.60
CA ALA A 965 64.79 35.75 -25.46
C ALA A 965 65.25 36.43 -24.16
N VAL A 966 64.33 36.60 -23.20
CA VAL A 966 64.60 37.15 -21.87
C VAL A 966 64.38 36.03 -20.85
N PHE A 967 65.41 35.76 -20.07
CA PHE A 967 65.43 34.73 -19.04
C PHE A 967 65.35 35.39 -17.67
N ALA A 968 64.19 35.32 -17.05
CA ALA A 968 63.98 35.75 -15.68
C ALA A 968 64.59 34.74 -14.71
N ILE A 969 65.52 35.20 -13.89
CA ILE A 969 66.28 34.43 -12.92
C ILE A 969 65.72 34.67 -11.53
N ASN A 970 65.54 33.62 -10.75
CA ASN A 970 65.41 33.68 -9.29
C ASN A 970 66.47 32.77 -8.67
N LYS A 971 67.19 33.27 -7.67
CA LYS A 971 68.26 32.54 -7.01
C LYS A 971 68.31 32.86 -5.52
N THR A 972 68.84 31.93 -4.71
CA THR A 972 69.27 32.28 -3.35
C THR A 972 70.42 33.28 -3.40
N ALA A 973 70.50 34.20 -2.42
CA ALA A 973 71.50 35.27 -2.39
C ALA A 973 72.93 34.75 -2.59
N ALA A 974 73.29 33.64 -1.95
CA ALA A 974 74.61 33.04 -2.03
C ALA A 974 75.07 32.74 -3.48
N VAL A 975 74.17 32.24 -4.34
CA VAL A 975 74.50 31.83 -5.71
C VAL A 975 75.01 33.02 -6.52
N THR A 976 76.20 32.91 -7.09
CA THR A 976 76.78 33.91 -7.99
C THR A 976 76.78 33.41 -9.42
N LEU A 977 76.36 34.25 -10.36
CA LEU A 977 76.47 34.02 -11.80
C LEU A 977 77.49 35.01 -12.36
N ASP A 978 78.50 34.50 -13.05
CA ASP A 978 79.62 35.27 -13.62
C ASP A 978 79.14 36.25 -14.70
N ALA A 979 79.99 37.20 -15.10
CA ALA A 979 79.67 38.34 -15.97
C ALA A 979 78.97 37.93 -17.29
N THR A 980 78.17 38.85 -17.87
CA THR A 980 77.43 38.63 -19.14
C THR A 980 78.34 38.18 -20.29
N THR A 981 79.63 38.52 -20.28
CA THR A 981 80.65 38.09 -21.25
C THR A 981 80.95 36.58 -21.22
N THR A 982 80.54 35.89 -20.15
CA THR A 982 80.78 34.45 -19.96
C THR A 982 79.54 33.59 -20.22
N VAL A 983 78.36 34.22 -20.30
CA VAL A 983 77.09 33.54 -20.61
C VAL A 983 77.03 33.22 -22.09
N LYS A 984 76.57 32.01 -22.41
CA LYS A 984 76.37 31.57 -23.79
C LYS A 984 75.06 30.82 -23.94
N LEU A 985 74.45 30.94 -25.11
CA LEU A 985 73.34 30.11 -25.52
C LEU A 985 73.85 29.11 -26.56
N TYR A 986 73.62 27.82 -26.35
CA TYR A 986 74.08 26.75 -27.24
C TYR A 986 72.92 26.10 -27.99
N ARG A 987 73.10 25.80 -29.28
CA ARG A 987 72.21 24.92 -30.05
C ARG A 987 72.63 23.47 -29.90
N MET A 988 71.67 22.60 -29.57
CA MET A 988 71.89 21.15 -29.42
C MET A 988 71.23 20.33 -30.53
N PRO A 989 71.80 19.18 -30.93
CA PRO A 989 73.00 18.51 -30.39
C PRO A 989 74.32 19.02 -30.99
N ALA A 990 74.29 19.98 -31.90
CA ALA A 990 75.49 20.50 -32.58
C ALA A 990 76.53 21.11 -31.61
N ASN A 991 76.11 21.47 -30.40
CA ASN A 991 76.92 22.09 -29.35
C ASN A 991 77.65 23.35 -29.83
N VAL A 992 76.95 24.16 -30.64
CA VAL A 992 77.48 25.42 -31.20
C VAL A 992 76.85 26.59 -30.46
N SER A 993 77.68 27.53 -29.99
CA SER A 993 77.20 28.76 -29.36
C SER A 993 76.52 29.66 -30.41
N VAL A 994 75.33 30.16 -30.09
CA VAL A 994 74.63 31.17 -30.87
C VAL A 994 75.35 32.51 -30.70
N ALA A 995 75.82 33.08 -31.81
CA ALA A 995 76.38 34.43 -31.82
C ALA A 995 75.30 35.46 -31.46
N GLY A 996 75.60 36.32 -30.48
CA GLY A 996 74.68 37.29 -29.94
C GLY A 996 75.25 38.04 -28.74
N SER A 997 74.48 39.01 -28.26
CA SER A 997 74.82 39.83 -27.10
C SER A 997 73.95 39.47 -25.89
N PHE A 998 74.56 39.50 -24.71
CA PHE A 998 73.90 39.30 -23.42
C PHE A 998 73.90 40.60 -22.61
N SER A 999 72.80 40.85 -21.90
CA SER A 999 72.65 42.01 -21.01
C SER A 999 71.71 41.72 -19.84
N THR A 1000 71.67 42.62 -18.86
CA THR A 1000 70.84 42.47 -17.64
C THR A 1000 70.12 43.78 -17.29
N THR A 1001 68.99 43.69 -16.58
CA THR A 1001 68.15 44.85 -16.20
C THR A 1001 68.51 45.51 -14.86
N THR A 1002 69.40 44.91 -14.07
CA THR A 1002 69.75 45.37 -12.72
C THR A 1002 70.94 46.32 -12.73
N GLY A 1003 70.71 47.57 -13.17
CA GLY A 1003 71.59 48.72 -12.94
C GLY A 1003 72.92 48.70 -13.70
N SER A 1004 73.34 49.87 -14.20
CA SER A 1004 74.61 50.05 -14.90
C SER A 1004 75.79 49.54 -14.07
N GLN A 1005 76.35 48.41 -14.47
CA GLN A 1005 77.59 47.87 -13.94
C GLN A 1005 78.52 47.63 -15.13
N ALA A 1006 79.07 48.72 -15.68
CA ALA A 1006 79.92 48.71 -16.88
C ALA A 1006 81.28 47.99 -16.70
N ASN A 1007 81.60 47.49 -15.50
CA ASN A 1007 82.79 46.68 -15.19
C ASN A 1007 82.56 45.86 -13.90
N GLN A 1008 82.15 44.59 -14.00
CA GLN A 1008 82.09 43.67 -12.85
C GLN A 1008 82.28 42.21 -13.28
N SER A 1009 82.87 41.41 -12.40
CA SER A 1009 83.07 39.96 -12.54
C SER A 1009 81.79 39.11 -12.34
N GLN A 1010 80.59 39.70 -12.25
CA GLN A 1010 79.32 39.00 -11.97
C GLN A 1010 78.11 39.72 -12.61
N MET A 1011 77.09 38.96 -13.03
CA MET A 1011 75.86 39.47 -13.69
C MET A 1011 74.88 40.20 -12.77
N PHE A 1012 74.84 39.78 -11.51
CA PHE A 1012 73.93 40.29 -10.48
C PHE A 1012 74.75 40.58 -9.23
N THR A 1013 74.34 41.55 -8.41
CA THR A 1013 74.98 41.76 -7.11
C THR A 1013 74.79 40.51 -6.23
N THR A 1014 75.71 40.28 -5.30
CA THR A 1014 75.67 39.12 -4.39
C THR A 1014 74.44 39.09 -3.49
N THR A 1015 73.75 40.21 -3.30
CA THR A 1015 72.48 40.27 -2.55
C THR A 1015 71.23 40.10 -3.42
N ALA A 1016 71.34 40.20 -4.76
CA ALA A 1016 70.19 40.11 -5.64
C ALA A 1016 69.65 38.67 -5.68
N THR A 1017 68.37 38.50 -5.40
CA THR A 1017 67.67 37.20 -5.47
C THR A 1017 66.90 37.00 -6.77
N SER A 1018 66.83 38.01 -7.63
CA SER A 1018 66.20 37.95 -8.94
C SER A 1018 66.83 38.92 -9.94
N GLY A 1019 66.63 38.68 -11.23
CA GLY A 1019 67.00 39.59 -12.32
C GLY A 1019 66.81 38.95 -13.70
N ASP A 1020 66.88 39.76 -14.76
CA ASP A 1020 66.69 39.24 -16.12
C ASP A 1020 68.02 39.14 -16.86
N ILE A 1021 68.18 38.06 -17.63
CA ILE A 1021 69.22 37.89 -18.64
C ILE A 1021 68.56 38.07 -20.01
N ILE A 1022 68.93 39.11 -20.72
CA ILE A 1022 68.42 39.41 -22.06
C ILE A 1022 69.44 38.91 -23.07
N PHE A 1023 69.02 38.01 -23.96
CA PHE A 1023 69.81 37.54 -25.10
C PHE A 1023 69.23 38.08 -26.42
N ILE A 1024 70.10 38.64 -27.26
CA ILE A 1024 69.77 39.06 -28.63
C ILE A 1024 70.76 38.40 -29.59
N ALA A 1025 70.26 37.57 -30.49
CA ALA A 1025 71.07 36.89 -31.50
C ALA A 1025 71.50 37.86 -32.63
N ASP A 1026 72.76 37.78 -33.05
CA ASP A 1026 73.31 38.62 -34.12
C ASP A 1026 72.56 38.39 -35.44
N SER A 1027 72.18 37.13 -35.69
CA SER A 1027 71.36 36.72 -36.83
C SER A 1027 70.11 35.98 -36.38
N GLU A 1028 69.10 35.98 -37.26
CA GLU A 1028 67.86 35.25 -37.05
C GLU A 1028 68.11 33.76 -36.78
N GLN A 1029 67.46 33.26 -35.75
CA GLN A 1029 67.41 31.84 -35.42
C GLN A 1029 66.23 31.21 -36.18
N GLN A 1030 66.47 30.82 -37.43
CA GLN A 1030 65.45 30.29 -38.33
C GLN A 1030 65.18 28.79 -38.10
N LEU A 1031 63.91 28.41 -38.13
CA LEU A 1031 63.43 27.03 -38.14
C LEU A 1031 62.52 26.80 -39.36
N ALA A 1032 62.78 25.72 -40.10
CA ALA A 1032 61.88 25.27 -41.17
C ALA A 1032 60.53 24.80 -40.60
N ALA A 1033 59.49 24.72 -41.45
CA ALA A 1033 58.18 24.23 -41.05
C ALA A 1033 58.27 22.84 -40.39
N GLY A 1034 57.64 22.68 -39.23
CA GLY A 1034 57.67 21.45 -38.43
C GLY A 1034 59.01 21.14 -37.73
N ALA A 1035 60.06 21.95 -37.92
CA ALA A 1035 61.35 21.74 -37.29
C ALA A 1035 61.34 22.18 -35.81
N SER A 1036 62.20 21.55 -35.01
CA SER A 1036 62.41 21.89 -33.60
C SER A 1036 63.89 22.04 -33.31
N GLN A 1037 64.27 23.02 -32.48
CA GLN A 1037 65.65 23.28 -32.09
C GLN A 1037 65.76 23.43 -30.57
N LEU A 1038 66.59 22.57 -29.96
CA LEU A 1038 66.93 22.61 -28.54
C LEU A 1038 68.03 23.65 -28.26
N TYR A 1039 67.82 24.46 -27.24
CA TYR A 1039 68.77 25.47 -26.76
C TYR A 1039 69.14 25.24 -25.29
N GLU A 1040 70.40 25.49 -24.94
CA GLU A 1040 70.90 25.47 -23.56
C GLU A 1040 71.52 26.82 -23.19
N LEU A 1041 71.02 27.43 -22.12
CA LEU A 1041 71.59 28.61 -21.50
C LEU A 1041 72.67 28.17 -20.51
N ARG A 1042 73.92 28.59 -20.73
CA ARG A 1042 75.07 28.19 -19.93
C ARG A 1042 75.82 29.39 -19.38
N THR A 1043 76.34 29.27 -18.16
CA THR A 1043 77.19 30.29 -17.50
C THR A 1043 78.12 29.66 -16.47
N THR A 1044 79.03 30.43 -15.89
CA THR A 1044 79.80 30.02 -14.71
C THR A 1044 78.97 30.25 -13.44
N VAL A 1045 78.84 29.21 -12.62
CA VAL A 1045 78.09 29.23 -11.35
C VAL A 1045 79.08 29.15 -10.18
N GLY A 1046 78.87 29.98 -9.16
CA GLY A 1046 79.66 30.01 -7.92
C GLY A 1046 78.81 30.35 -6.69
N GLY A 1047 79.47 30.58 -5.55
CA GLY A 1047 78.80 31.05 -4.33
C GLY A 1047 77.77 30.06 -3.74
N LEU A 1048 77.96 28.76 -3.93
CA LEU A 1048 76.98 27.77 -3.49
C LEU A 1048 77.06 27.52 -1.98
N ALA A 1049 75.89 27.35 -1.37
CA ALA A 1049 75.73 26.93 0.02
C ALA A 1049 74.64 25.85 0.12
N ALA A 1050 74.52 25.28 1.33
CA ALA A 1050 73.42 24.40 1.70
C ALA A 1050 72.06 25.00 1.30
N GLY A 1051 71.26 24.29 0.50
CA GLY A 1051 69.93 24.78 0.09
C GLY A 1051 69.93 25.88 -0.97
N SER A 1052 71.08 26.18 -1.60
CA SER A 1052 71.12 27.09 -2.75
C SER A 1052 70.19 26.60 -3.87
N ASN A 1053 69.40 27.52 -4.41
CA ASN A 1053 68.50 27.28 -5.54
C ASN A 1053 68.71 28.32 -6.65
N LEU A 1054 68.42 27.91 -7.88
CA LEU A 1054 68.43 28.72 -9.09
C LEU A 1054 67.28 28.26 -10.00
N SER A 1055 66.35 29.15 -10.29
CA SER A 1055 65.30 28.93 -11.29
C SER A 1055 65.36 29.97 -12.40
N VAL A 1056 65.06 29.52 -13.61
CA VAL A 1056 65.12 30.30 -14.84
C VAL A 1056 63.83 30.09 -15.61
N ARG A 1057 63.19 31.16 -16.07
CA ARG A 1057 61.99 31.09 -16.92
C ARG A 1057 62.00 32.16 -18.02
N ILE A 1058 61.26 31.91 -19.10
CA ILE A 1058 60.90 32.93 -20.08
C ILE A 1058 59.51 33.45 -19.69
N ALA A 1059 59.36 34.73 -19.38
CA ALA A 1059 58.06 35.30 -18.97
C ALA A 1059 57.15 35.63 -20.19
N ASN A 1060 55.89 36.02 -19.96
CA ASN A 1060 54.94 36.48 -21.00
C ASN A 1060 54.20 37.76 -20.55
N PRO A 1061 54.90 38.91 -20.41
CA PRO A 1061 54.32 40.13 -19.88
C PRO A 1061 53.46 40.91 -20.88
N ASN A 1062 53.50 40.60 -22.19
CA ASN A 1062 52.78 41.39 -23.18
C ASN A 1062 51.30 41.05 -23.25
N THR A 1063 50.46 42.09 -23.28
CA THR A 1063 49.00 41.99 -23.42
C THR A 1063 48.49 42.50 -24.77
N THR A 1064 49.38 42.89 -25.68
CA THR A 1064 49.04 43.34 -27.04
C THR A 1064 50.11 42.92 -28.05
N SER A 1065 49.70 42.74 -29.31
CA SER A 1065 50.62 42.44 -30.42
C SER A 1065 51.56 43.62 -30.66
N ALA A 1066 52.82 43.35 -31.00
CA ALA A 1066 53.81 44.38 -31.25
C ALA A 1066 53.42 45.32 -32.41
N THR A 1067 53.71 46.62 -32.26
CA THR A 1067 53.56 47.66 -33.29
C THR A 1067 54.82 47.84 -34.13
N SER A 1068 54.71 48.58 -35.25
CA SER A 1068 55.84 48.95 -36.11
C SER A 1068 56.97 49.69 -35.39
N THR A 1069 56.64 50.51 -34.39
CA THR A 1069 57.60 51.19 -33.51
C THR A 1069 58.33 50.22 -32.58
N THR A 1070 57.67 49.16 -32.13
CA THR A 1070 58.30 48.09 -31.35
C THR A 1070 59.25 47.26 -32.23
N PHE A 1071 58.96 47.04 -33.52
CA PHE A 1071 59.89 46.40 -34.47
C PHE A 1071 61.18 47.18 -34.66
N ALA A 1072 61.09 48.51 -34.79
CA ALA A 1072 62.27 49.37 -34.90
C ALA A 1072 63.16 49.31 -33.64
N ASN A 1073 62.55 49.30 -32.45
CA ASN A 1073 63.26 49.18 -31.17
C ASN A 1073 63.89 47.79 -30.95
N MET A 1074 63.33 46.73 -31.57
CA MET A 1074 63.89 45.37 -31.50
C MET A 1074 65.15 45.19 -32.37
N ASN A 1075 65.38 46.07 -33.36
CA ASN A 1075 66.62 46.13 -34.14
C ASN A 1075 67.66 47.14 -33.66
N ALA A 1076 67.24 48.22 -33.00
CA ALA A 1076 68.11 49.36 -32.69
C ALA A 1076 69.00 49.20 -31.42
N GLY A 1077 68.91 48.09 -30.68
CA GLY A 1077 69.85 47.81 -29.60
C GLY A 1077 69.65 48.66 -28.33
N GLY A 1078 68.73 48.23 -27.47
CA GLY A 1078 68.74 48.59 -26.06
C GLY A 1078 68.95 47.33 -25.23
N ALA A 1079 70.19 47.08 -24.81
CA ALA A 1079 70.64 45.99 -23.93
C ALA A 1079 70.05 46.06 -22.49
N GLY A 1080 68.77 46.42 -22.34
CA GLY A 1080 68.11 46.64 -21.04
C GLY A 1080 66.58 46.61 -21.07
N ASN A 1081 65.95 46.29 -22.21
CA ASN A 1081 64.49 46.19 -22.29
C ASN A 1081 64.02 44.75 -22.03
N ALA A 1082 63.39 44.50 -20.89
CA ALA A 1082 62.82 43.19 -20.52
C ALA A 1082 61.34 42.97 -20.91
N THR A 1083 60.64 43.95 -21.50
CA THR A 1083 59.19 43.84 -21.74
C THR A 1083 58.82 42.91 -22.90
N ASN A 1084 59.61 42.82 -23.97
CA ASN A 1084 59.43 41.82 -25.02
C ASN A 1084 60.32 40.62 -24.71
N THR A 1085 59.75 39.60 -24.06
CA THR A 1085 60.51 38.47 -23.50
C THR A 1085 60.84 37.43 -24.55
N PHE A 1086 60.05 37.34 -25.62
CA PHE A 1086 60.35 36.50 -26.76
C PHE A 1086 59.97 37.20 -28.06
N VAL A 1087 60.95 37.47 -28.91
CA VAL A 1087 60.75 38.17 -30.19
C VAL A 1087 60.97 37.20 -31.33
N TRP A 1088 59.92 37.04 -32.13
CA TRP A 1088 59.85 36.03 -33.17
C TRP A 1088 59.16 36.57 -34.42
N THR A 1089 59.27 35.83 -35.51
CA THR A 1089 58.67 36.13 -36.80
C THR A 1089 58.10 34.87 -37.41
N ASP A 1090 56.96 34.99 -38.08
CA ASP A 1090 56.39 33.91 -38.88
C ASP A 1090 56.90 33.90 -40.34
N ARG A 1091 57.84 34.82 -40.65
CA ARG A 1091 58.45 34.98 -41.98
C ARG A 1091 57.45 35.17 -43.11
N SER A 1092 56.28 35.74 -42.80
CA SER A 1092 55.18 35.92 -43.74
C SER A 1092 55.35 37.11 -44.69
N ALA A 1093 56.33 37.99 -44.48
CA ALA A 1093 56.58 39.11 -45.38
C ALA A 1093 57.09 38.63 -46.75
N THR A 1094 56.62 39.28 -47.82
CA THR A 1094 57.03 38.98 -49.22
C THR A 1094 58.53 39.18 -49.45
N SER A 1095 59.16 40.12 -48.73
CA SER A 1095 60.60 40.21 -48.56
C SER A 1095 60.91 40.21 -47.07
N HIS A 1096 61.58 39.16 -46.56
CA HIS A 1096 61.86 39.00 -45.14
C HIS A 1096 63.24 39.57 -44.77
N SER A 1097 63.29 40.34 -43.68
CA SER A 1097 64.53 40.81 -43.06
C SER A 1097 64.29 41.09 -41.58
N ALA A 1098 65.32 41.49 -40.86
CA ALA A 1098 65.16 41.87 -39.47
C ALA A 1098 64.22 43.08 -39.26
N THR A 1099 64.03 43.94 -40.28
CA THR A 1099 63.25 45.19 -40.18
C THR A 1099 61.83 45.06 -40.72
N THR A 1100 61.41 43.87 -41.15
CA THR A 1100 60.09 43.67 -41.75
C THR A 1100 58.99 43.57 -40.68
N ALA A 1101 57.76 43.88 -41.07
CA ALA A 1101 56.63 43.98 -40.14
C ALA A 1101 56.06 42.61 -39.69
N ASP A 1102 56.62 41.50 -40.17
CA ASP A 1102 56.27 40.13 -39.82
C ASP A 1102 57.00 39.61 -38.56
N TRP A 1103 57.77 40.47 -37.90
CA TRP A 1103 58.24 40.24 -36.53
C TRP A 1103 57.12 40.53 -35.52
N THR A 1104 57.18 39.97 -34.32
CA THR A 1104 56.22 40.17 -33.23
C THR A 1104 56.83 39.81 -31.86
N ASN A 1105 56.11 40.12 -30.79
CA ASN A 1105 56.48 39.86 -29.39
C ASN A 1105 55.84 38.56 -28.87
N ASP A 1106 55.94 38.32 -27.56
CA ASP A 1106 55.44 37.16 -26.83
C ASP A 1106 53.91 37.11 -26.67
N TYR A 1107 53.17 38.12 -27.14
CA TYR A 1107 51.72 38.18 -27.03
C TYR A 1107 51.04 36.94 -27.64
N LEU A 1108 50.18 36.28 -26.84
CA LEU A 1108 49.43 35.07 -27.20
C LEU A 1108 50.30 33.87 -27.63
N VAL A 1109 51.58 33.83 -27.25
CA VAL A 1109 52.41 32.63 -27.37
C VAL A 1109 52.03 31.68 -26.23
N LYS A 1110 51.12 30.71 -26.50
CA LYS A 1110 50.51 29.83 -25.48
C LYS A 1110 51.50 29.06 -24.58
N SER A 1111 52.75 28.93 -25.01
CA SER A 1111 53.80 28.21 -24.25
C SER A 1111 54.49 29.06 -23.19
N LEU A 1112 54.22 30.38 -23.13
CA LEU A 1112 54.83 31.30 -22.18
C LEU A 1112 53.80 31.77 -21.12
N PRO A 1113 54.19 31.93 -19.85
CA PRO A 1113 55.55 31.83 -19.31
C PRO A 1113 56.04 30.38 -19.16
N LEU A 1114 57.32 30.15 -19.46
CA LEU A 1114 57.93 28.81 -19.49
C LEU A 1114 59.10 28.71 -18.50
N PRO A 1115 59.02 27.90 -17.43
CA PRO A 1115 60.18 27.53 -16.63
C PRO A 1115 61.13 26.66 -17.47
N ILE A 1116 62.37 27.10 -17.63
CA ILE A 1116 63.37 26.40 -18.46
C ILE A 1116 64.51 25.79 -17.63
N GLY A 1117 64.60 26.12 -16.34
CA GLY A 1117 65.57 25.52 -15.43
C GLY A 1117 65.14 25.70 -13.98
N ASN A 1118 65.34 24.66 -13.17
CA ASN A 1118 65.19 24.71 -11.72
C ASN A 1118 66.21 23.75 -11.12
N ARG A 1119 67.27 24.28 -10.52
CA ARG A 1119 68.39 23.50 -9.97
C ARG A 1119 68.61 23.88 -8.51
N ASN A 1120 68.88 22.89 -7.69
CA ASN A 1120 69.25 23.04 -6.29
C ASN A 1120 70.54 22.28 -5.99
N VAL A 1121 71.26 22.68 -4.95
CA VAL A 1121 72.38 21.88 -4.43
C VAL A 1121 71.77 20.68 -3.71
N ALA A 1122 71.99 19.47 -4.25
CA ALA A 1122 71.68 18.22 -3.56
C ALA A 1122 72.77 17.95 -2.51
N PHE A 1123 72.36 17.56 -1.30
CA PHE A 1123 73.27 17.04 -0.29
C PHE A 1123 73.48 15.54 -0.46
#